data_AF-A0A1A8U049-F1
#
_entry.id   AF-A0A1A8U049-F1
#
_cell.length_a   1.000
_cell.length_b   1.000
_cell.length_c   1.000
_cell.angle_alpha   90.00
_cell.angle_beta   90.00
_cell.angle_gamma   90.00
#
_symmetry.space_group_name_H-M   'P 1'
#
loop_
_entity.id
_entity.type
_entity.pdbx_description
1 polymer ?
#
loop_
_entity_poly.entity_id
_entity_poly.type
_entity_poly.pdbx_seq_one_letter_code
_entity_poly.pdbx_strand_id
1 'polypeptide(L)'
;REEQVNRNDKVSFEKVADVDAGVDGAIKVGVDLSSIFMCEESPQEVFVTQSLTHDDIPLQAVECDTAHFGHSVQHQNDSECGQFNTVPLQPNSILSDHCYQVTESPKMLKRRVLSANEKARVVQKKLRLQSEKTGRLKARISSLKSVTKILQKKLLISTECASLLDGLDGVPKELFQKRSSFSENLKQFATTLHFYSPKAYDYAREHFHLALPHPQTIRNWYSSISADPGFTLSSFTALKSHVLEKKKEGKETVCSLLLDEMYIHKQTEFDGNQIHGYVDIRAGEIENVVATQALVIMVVAINESWKLPIAYFLINSMNGKERASLIQESLCRLHDIGVRVVSLTCDGPSQNMAMIRELGANLDIMDMRSYFVHPADHTQKIHVLLDPCHMLKLLRNVFSTVKVIVREDGQLIRWQYIEELHKLQEREGLRLGNKLKMAHIQWQNQKMKVHLAAQVFSSSVAAALEYCEQQLRYPQFSGCAATVDFLRTVDAAFDVLNSRNPLGKGHKAPITPKTKERVMVTLKETESLLRGLKIIGKDNRVVHVHSTQKRTPIYGFIACFKSVIGIYEDLVEHPAALCRYLLTYKLSQDHLELFFSAIRARGGHNNNPNVRQFRGAYKHLVRHQVKKGTGNCLLRDNTAILDSTPATVNIARRLDVVPVEALVLEDDAICDLPDVNNLSEYKEAAISYITGFIVKKLKQKITCMPCSQALTSDESVHPLLALKDRGGLQKPSQGITAVCHATERCFQRILKANEGKAPRGRGTTAAIVAQVVTDCSEKNLFPQLHSHMFDMCAESNHVHVLVKMASAWYCKIRLNHIARQETDRIKEGKTVRKKLTTLIHFHGD
;
A
#
# COMPACT_ATOMS: atom_id res chain seq x y z
N ARG A 1 30.69 49.61 23.28
CA ARG A 1 30.69 48.86 24.56
C ARG A 1 30.97 47.42 24.18
N GLU A 2 32.18 47.12 23.68
CA GLU A 2 33.40 46.79 24.49
C GLU A 2 33.10 45.62 25.43
N GLU A 3 33.81 44.50 25.45
CA GLU A 3 35.26 44.33 25.26
C GLU A 3 35.61 42.84 25.03
N GLN A 4 36.73 42.61 24.35
CA GLN A 4 37.44 41.32 24.27
C GLN A 4 38.16 41.02 25.58
N VAL A 5 38.29 39.74 25.95
CA VAL A 5 39.53 39.22 26.59
C VAL A 5 39.82 37.80 26.10
N ASN A 6 41.06 37.62 25.67
CA ASN A 6 41.72 36.42 25.21
C ASN A 6 42.71 35.97 26.30
N ARG A 7 42.87 34.67 26.59
CA ARG A 7 44.13 34.10 27.12
C ARG A 7 44.15 32.57 27.11
N ASN A 8 45.22 32.05 26.54
CA ASN A 8 45.74 30.68 26.58
C ASN A 8 46.05 30.21 28.02
N ASP A 9 46.05 28.90 28.26
CA ASP A 9 47.30 28.18 28.56
C ASP A 9 47.18 26.64 28.53
N LYS A 10 48.30 26.03 28.13
CA LYS A 10 48.62 24.61 27.97
C LYS A 10 48.71 23.89 29.32
N VAL A 11 48.40 22.58 29.38
CA VAL A 11 49.26 21.56 30.03
C VAL A 11 49.07 20.20 29.35
N SER A 12 50.20 19.63 28.95
CA SER A 12 50.46 18.28 28.45
C SER A 12 50.71 17.28 29.58
N PHE A 13 50.35 16.00 29.41
CA PHE A 13 51.06 14.87 30.02
C PHE A 13 51.11 13.68 29.05
N GLU A 14 52.32 13.37 28.57
CA GLU A 14 52.74 12.09 28.01
C GLU A 14 53.60 11.36 29.05
N LYS A 15 53.54 10.01 29.01
CA LYS A 15 54.57 8.99 29.33
C LYS A 15 53.97 7.81 30.12
N VAL A 16 54.35 6.53 29.98
CA VAL A 16 55.11 5.68 29.03
C VAL A 16 55.26 4.31 29.76
N ALA A 17 55.32 3.20 29.01
CA ALA A 17 55.93 1.88 29.33
C ALA A 17 55.26 1.00 30.41
N ASP A 18 55.33 -0.34 30.41
CA ASP A 18 55.64 -1.44 29.48
C ASP A 18 55.46 -2.73 30.31
N VAL A 19 55.60 -3.89 29.65
CA VAL A 19 56.07 -5.20 30.15
C VAL A 19 55.07 -6.37 30.13
N ASP A 20 55.52 -7.35 29.33
CA ASP A 20 55.10 -8.72 29.03
C ASP A 20 54.79 -9.67 30.20
N ALA A 21 53.98 -10.71 29.90
CA ALA A 21 54.38 -12.13 30.00
C ALA A 21 53.29 -13.05 29.41
N GLY A 22 53.68 -13.97 28.52
CA GLY A 22 52.82 -15.00 27.94
C GLY A 22 52.77 -16.32 28.72
N VAL A 23 52.03 -17.30 28.17
CA VAL A 23 52.41 -18.70 27.88
C VAL A 23 51.16 -19.58 27.66
N ASP A 24 51.10 -20.15 26.45
CA ASP A 24 50.64 -21.46 25.96
C ASP A 24 49.41 -22.24 26.49
N GLY A 25 48.72 -22.86 25.52
CA GLY A 25 47.84 -24.01 25.75
C GLY A 25 46.93 -24.38 24.57
N ALA A 26 47.51 -24.88 23.49
CA ALA A 26 46.80 -25.39 22.30
C ALA A 26 46.10 -26.74 22.54
N ILE A 27 44.89 -26.94 21.99
CA ILE A 27 44.48 -28.22 21.38
C ILE A 27 43.62 -27.94 20.13
N LYS A 28 44.18 -28.28 18.97
CA LYS A 28 43.49 -28.51 17.69
C LYS A 28 42.88 -29.91 17.69
N VAL A 29 41.65 -30.05 17.21
CA VAL A 29 41.28 -31.16 16.31
C VAL A 29 40.31 -30.60 15.28
N GLY A 30 40.75 -30.55 14.02
CA GLY A 30 39.88 -30.35 12.88
C GLY A 30 39.66 -31.69 12.17
N VAL A 31 38.51 -31.84 11.52
CA VAL A 31 38.40 -32.55 10.23
C VAL A 31 37.26 -31.89 9.47
N ASP A 32 37.63 -31.34 8.32
CA ASP A 32 36.78 -30.95 7.20
C ASP A 32 36.48 -32.20 6.36
N LEU A 33 35.29 -32.34 5.79
CA LEU A 33 35.09 -33.05 4.53
C LEU A 33 33.66 -32.83 4.00
N SER A 34 33.66 -32.45 2.73
CA SER A 34 32.57 -32.06 1.88
C SER A 34 31.84 -33.26 1.25
N SER A 35 30.63 -32.96 0.75
CA SER A 35 30.03 -33.46 -0.50
C SER A 35 28.88 -34.51 -0.43
N ILE A 36 27.88 -34.27 -1.31
CA ILE A 36 27.07 -35.22 -2.12
C ILE A 36 25.54 -35.42 -1.81
N PHE A 37 24.73 -34.92 -2.78
CA PHE A 37 23.38 -35.32 -3.31
C PHE A 37 22.11 -35.15 -2.43
N MET A 38 21.02 -34.47 -2.82
CA MET A 38 20.04 -34.53 -3.95
C MET A 38 19.02 -35.70 -3.90
N CYS A 39 17.74 -35.32 -4.11
CA CYS A 39 16.49 -36.09 -4.35
C CYS A 39 15.83 -36.75 -3.12
N GLU A 40 14.60 -36.36 -2.72
CA GLU A 40 13.27 -36.46 -3.34
C GLU A 40 12.53 -37.78 -2.97
N GLU A 41 11.21 -37.61 -2.80
CA GLU A 41 10.14 -38.60 -2.72
C GLU A 41 9.70 -39.13 -1.35
N SER A 42 8.38 -39.19 -1.26
CA SER A 42 7.51 -39.42 -0.11
C SER A 42 6.82 -40.79 -0.29
N PRO A 43 5.66 -41.09 0.33
CA PRO A 43 5.54 -41.98 1.48
C PRO A 43 4.67 -43.23 1.20
N GLN A 44 4.73 -44.25 2.05
CA GLN A 44 3.61 -45.17 2.40
C GLN A 44 4.10 -46.22 3.43
N GLU A 45 3.48 -46.30 4.62
CA GLU A 45 2.48 -47.32 5.03
C GLU A 45 3.12 -48.73 5.23
N VAL A 46 2.93 -49.53 6.28
CA VAL A 46 1.83 -49.75 7.23
C VAL A 46 2.30 -50.76 8.32
N PHE A 47 1.90 -50.52 9.57
CA PHE A 47 1.56 -51.43 10.70
C PHE A 47 2.49 -52.58 11.22
N VAL A 48 2.56 -52.72 12.56
CA VAL A 48 1.93 -53.76 13.43
C VAL A 48 2.76 -54.04 14.72
N THR A 49 2.05 -53.96 15.87
CA THR A 49 2.21 -54.60 17.22
C THR A 49 3.34 -54.30 18.23
N GLN A 50 2.89 -53.73 19.38
CA GLN A 50 3.00 -54.19 20.78
C GLN A 50 4.25 -54.97 21.25
N SER A 51 4.94 -54.45 22.27
CA SER A 51 4.84 -54.94 23.66
C SER A 51 5.74 -54.16 24.64
N LEU A 52 5.28 -54.11 25.89
CA LEU A 52 5.82 -53.44 27.09
C LEU A 52 7.27 -53.79 27.43
N THR A 53 8.02 -52.81 27.98
CA THR A 53 8.80 -52.97 29.23
C THR A 53 9.01 -51.62 29.92
N HIS A 54 9.12 -51.73 31.23
CA HIS A 54 9.10 -50.74 32.30
C HIS A 54 10.44 -50.01 32.52
N ASP A 55 10.33 -48.84 33.16
CA ASP A 55 11.23 -48.23 34.16
C ASP A 55 12.32 -47.18 33.79
N ASP A 56 12.19 -46.07 34.55
CA ASP A 56 13.17 -45.18 35.18
C ASP A 56 13.99 -44.14 34.40
N ILE A 57 13.56 -42.87 34.50
CA ILE A 57 14.44 -41.68 34.47
C ILE A 57 13.97 -40.67 35.56
N PRO A 58 14.88 -40.12 36.40
CA PRO A 58 14.55 -39.36 37.60
C PRO A 58 14.20 -37.88 37.36
N LEU A 59 13.28 -37.37 38.18
CA LEU A 59 12.92 -35.95 38.29
C LEU A 59 13.86 -35.22 39.27
N GLN A 60 14.64 -34.26 38.77
CA GLN A 60 15.21 -33.17 39.57
C GLN A 60 14.26 -31.97 39.54
N ALA A 61 13.78 -31.58 40.71
CA ALA A 61 12.92 -30.42 40.91
C ALA A 61 13.75 -29.13 40.96
N VAL A 62 13.36 -28.15 40.17
CA VAL A 62 13.80 -26.75 40.26
C VAL A 62 12.72 -25.99 41.02
N GLU A 63 13.09 -25.41 42.15
CA GLU A 63 12.28 -24.47 42.91
C GLU A 63 12.10 -23.16 42.14
N CYS A 64 10.89 -22.59 42.19
CA CYS A 64 10.73 -21.15 42.06
C CYS A 64 9.46 -20.70 42.78
N ASP A 65 9.67 -19.79 43.73
CA ASP A 65 8.68 -19.06 44.49
C ASP A 65 7.71 -18.27 43.61
N THR A 66 6.48 -18.06 44.10
CA THR A 66 5.83 -16.75 44.04
C THR A 66 4.66 -16.64 45.00
N ALA A 67 4.70 -15.55 45.76
CA ALA A 67 3.72 -15.05 46.70
C ALA A 67 2.40 -14.61 46.04
N HIS A 68 1.31 -14.61 46.81
CA HIS A 68 0.17 -13.71 46.58
C HIS A 68 -0.35 -13.12 47.89
N PHE A 69 -0.26 -11.79 47.95
CA PHE A 69 -1.00 -10.88 48.82
C PHE A 69 -2.46 -10.79 48.39
N GLY A 70 -3.36 -10.58 49.35
CA GLY A 70 -4.75 -10.17 49.13
C GLY A 70 -5.34 -9.56 50.40
N HIS A 71 -5.50 -8.23 50.38
CA HIS A 71 -6.18 -7.33 51.33
C HIS A 71 -7.58 -7.84 51.76
N SER A 72 -8.24 -7.41 52.85
CA SER A 72 -8.49 -6.02 53.30
C SER A 72 -9.24 -5.98 54.64
N VAL A 73 -8.84 -5.03 55.50
CA VAL A 73 -9.64 -4.04 56.27
C VAL A 73 -10.85 -4.51 57.09
N GLN A 74 -10.79 -4.34 58.42
CA GLN A 74 -11.84 -3.63 59.16
C GLN A 74 -11.35 -3.03 60.51
N HIS A 75 -11.98 -1.91 60.80
CA HIS A 75 -11.77 -0.85 61.79
C HIS A 75 -11.82 -1.21 63.29
N GLN A 76 -11.16 -0.31 64.05
CA GLN A 76 -11.62 0.40 65.28
C GLN A 76 -11.19 -0.07 66.68
N ASN A 77 -10.40 0.84 67.26
CA ASN A 77 -10.53 1.48 68.59
C ASN A 77 -9.93 0.82 69.84
N ASP A 78 -8.99 1.60 70.41
CA ASP A 78 -8.99 2.16 71.78
C ASP A 78 -9.17 1.18 72.95
N SER A 79 -8.46 1.23 74.08
CA SER A 79 -7.57 2.21 74.70
C SER A 79 -7.19 1.64 76.07
N GLU A 80 -6.08 2.15 76.66
CA GLU A 80 -5.78 2.13 78.11
C GLU A 80 -5.50 0.76 78.78
N CYS A 81 -4.70 0.61 79.83
CA CYS A 81 -3.75 1.42 80.59
C CYS A 81 -3.10 0.44 81.59
N GLY A 82 -1.86 0.71 82.03
CA GLY A 82 -1.53 0.53 83.43
C GLY A 82 -0.59 -0.60 83.86
N GLN A 83 0.66 -0.19 84.10
CA GLN A 83 1.46 -0.42 85.33
C GLN A 83 2.29 -1.71 85.53
N PHE A 84 3.61 -1.49 85.38
CA PHE A 84 4.72 -1.76 86.32
C PHE A 84 4.62 -2.95 87.31
N ASN A 85 5.61 -3.85 87.24
CA ASN A 85 6.67 -3.90 88.27
C ASN A 85 7.87 -4.79 87.91
N THR A 86 9.04 -4.14 87.97
CA THR A 86 10.41 -4.54 88.30
C THR A 86 10.83 -6.02 88.46
N VAL A 87 11.95 -6.30 87.78
CA VAL A 87 12.89 -7.46 87.84
C VAL A 87 13.48 -7.65 89.26
N PRO A 88 14.13 -8.80 89.61
CA PRO A 88 15.58 -8.88 89.36
C PRO A 88 16.22 -10.29 89.16
N LEU A 89 17.34 -10.28 88.40
CA LEU A 89 18.58 -11.09 88.51
C LEU A 89 18.67 -12.50 87.87
N GLN A 90 19.58 -12.61 86.89
CA GLN A 90 20.37 -13.82 86.57
C GLN A 90 21.71 -13.80 87.35
N PRO A 91 22.45 -14.91 87.51
CA PRO A 91 23.52 -15.20 86.52
C PRO A 91 24.01 -16.67 86.36
N ASN A 92 24.50 -16.93 85.14
CA ASN A 92 25.70 -17.69 84.74
C ASN A 92 25.84 -19.22 84.77
N SER A 93 26.19 -19.69 83.55
CA SER A 93 27.22 -20.67 83.14
C SER A 93 26.99 -22.17 83.34
N ILE A 94 27.03 -22.92 82.23
CA ILE A 94 28.10 -23.88 81.85
C ILE A 94 27.69 -24.58 80.53
N LEU A 95 28.63 -24.68 79.59
CA LEU A 95 28.55 -25.49 78.37
C LEU A 95 28.60 -26.99 78.71
N SER A 96 27.69 -27.79 78.15
CA SER A 96 27.99 -29.16 77.70
C SER A 96 26.90 -29.71 76.78
N ASP A 97 27.29 -29.97 75.53
CA ASP A 97 26.93 -31.09 74.66
C ASP A 97 25.55 -31.78 74.76
N HIS A 98 24.87 -31.75 73.61
CA HIS A 98 23.88 -32.71 73.11
C HIS A 98 22.76 -33.16 74.07
N CYS A 99 21.66 -32.39 74.10
CA CYS A 99 20.37 -32.89 74.55
C CYS A 99 19.33 -32.74 73.44
N TYR A 100 18.69 -33.85 73.06
CA TYR A 100 17.50 -33.95 72.19
C TYR A 100 16.28 -33.29 72.86
N GLN A 101 16.40 -32.00 73.17
CA GLN A 101 15.39 -31.29 73.92
C GLN A 101 14.33 -30.79 72.94
N VAL A 102 13.32 -31.62 72.78
CA VAL A 102 12.01 -31.20 72.30
C VAL A 102 11.55 -30.05 73.21
N THR A 103 11.74 -28.80 72.76
CA THR A 103 11.41 -27.58 73.51
C THR A 103 9.90 -27.34 73.62
N GLU A 104 9.08 -28.08 72.88
CA GLU A 104 7.62 -28.03 72.93
C GLU A 104 7.08 -29.16 73.82
N SER A 105 6.18 -28.87 74.76
CA SER A 105 5.63 -29.93 75.62
C SER A 105 4.99 -31.05 74.78
N PRO A 106 5.02 -32.33 75.22
CA PRO A 106 4.43 -33.45 74.48
C PRO A 106 2.96 -33.21 74.09
N LYS A 107 2.23 -32.38 74.85
CA LYS A 107 0.85 -31.97 74.54
C LYS A 107 0.78 -31.02 73.33
N MET A 108 1.75 -30.12 73.17
CA MET A 108 1.83 -29.17 72.06
C MET A 108 2.18 -29.86 70.75
N LEU A 109 3.16 -30.76 70.76
CA LEU A 109 3.48 -31.59 69.59
C LEU A 109 2.34 -32.51 69.19
N LYS A 110 1.67 -33.13 70.17
CA LYS A 110 0.46 -33.92 69.90
C LYS A 110 -0.65 -33.07 69.27
N ARG A 111 -0.83 -31.81 69.72
CA ARG A 111 -1.77 -30.86 69.08
C ARG A 111 -1.35 -30.47 67.66
N ARG A 112 -0.06 -30.22 67.40
CA ARG A 112 0.43 -29.89 66.05
C ARG A 112 0.29 -31.07 65.09
N VAL A 113 0.61 -32.29 65.53
CA VAL A 113 0.41 -33.52 64.74
C VAL A 113 -1.07 -33.75 64.47
N LEU A 114 -1.94 -33.57 65.47
CA LEU A 114 -3.39 -33.66 65.28
C LEU A 114 -3.91 -32.59 64.30
N SER A 115 -3.44 -31.34 64.41
CA SER A 115 -3.80 -30.25 63.49
C SER A 115 -3.29 -30.50 62.06
N ALA A 116 -2.07 -31.02 61.91
CA ALA A 116 -1.50 -31.39 60.63
C ALA A 116 -2.26 -32.57 60.00
N ASN A 117 -2.65 -33.57 60.79
CA ASN A 117 -3.48 -34.68 60.34
C ASN A 117 -4.88 -34.24 59.94
N GLU A 118 -5.50 -33.29 60.68
CA GLU A 118 -6.79 -32.70 60.32
C GLU A 118 -6.68 -31.95 58.98
N LYS A 119 -5.62 -31.13 58.81
CA LYS A 119 -5.33 -30.42 57.55
C LYS A 119 -5.09 -31.39 56.39
N ALA A 120 -4.31 -32.44 56.59
CA ALA A 120 -4.08 -33.49 55.60
C ALA A 120 -5.38 -34.18 55.20
N ARG A 121 -6.26 -34.47 56.17
CA ARG A 121 -7.58 -35.07 55.92
C ARG A 121 -8.48 -34.16 55.09
N VAL A 122 -8.47 -32.85 55.35
CA VAL A 122 -9.22 -31.86 54.55
C VAL A 122 -8.67 -31.77 53.12
N VAL A 123 -7.35 -31.77 52.94
CA VAL A 123 -6.71 -31.74 51.62
C VAL A 123 -7.01 -33.02 50.83
N GLN A 124 -6.92 -34.20 51.45
CA GLN A 124 -7.29 -35.47 50.82
C GLN A 124 -8.76 -35.50 50.41
N LYS A 125 -9.68 -34.95 51.23
CA LYS A 125 -11.09 -34.83 50.88
C LYS A 125 -11.31 -33.90 49.68
N LYS A 126 -10.59 -32.77 49.61
CA LYS A 126 -10.62 -31.86 48.44
C LYS A 126 -10.05 -32.52 47.18
N LEU A 127 -8.95 -33.26 47.28
CA LEU A 127 -8.34 -33.98 46.17
C LEU A 127 -9.30 -35.05 45.62
N ARG A 128 -9.96 -35.79 46.51
CA ARG A 128 -10.98 -36.79 46.14
C ARG A 128 -12.15 -36.14 45.40
N LEU A 129 -12.71 -35.05 45.93
CA LEU A 129 -13.79 -34.30 45.28
C LEU A 129 -13.39 -33.74 43.92
N GLN A 130 -12.14 -33.27 43.77
CA GLN A 130 -11.61 -32.84 42.48
C GLN A 130 -11.47 -34.01 41.51
N SER A 131 -10.90 -35.13 41.95
CA SER A 131 -10.76 -36.34 41.11
C SER A 131 -12.13 -36.88 40.63
N GLU A 132 -13.15 -36.83 41.50
CA GLU A 132 -14.52 -37.20 41.15
C GLU A 132 -15.14 -36.21 40.15
N LYS A 133 -14.92 -34.89 40.31
CA LYS A 133 -15.33 -33.89 39.30
C LYS A 133 -14.65 -34.13 37.96
N THR A 134 -13.34 -34.40 37.95
CA THR A 134 -12.58 -34.72 36.73
C THR A 134 -13.07 -36.01 36.09
N GLY A 135 -13.38 -37.03 36.89
CA GLY A 135 -13.99 -38.28 36.43
C GLY A 135 -15.36 -38.06 35.78
N ARG A 136 -16.24 -37.27 36.41
CA ARG A 136 -17.56 -36.90 35.85
C ARG A 136 -17.42 -36.09 34.55
N LEU A 137 -16.46 -35.17 34.47
CA LEU A 137 -16.16 -34.41 33.24
C LEU A 137 -15.67 -35.33 32.12
N LYS A 138 -14.74 -36.26 32.40
CA LYS A 138 -14.27 -37.26 31.44
C LYS A 138 -15.41 -38.17 30.96
N ALA A 139 -16.29 -38.60 31.86
CA ALA A 139 -17.47 -39.40 31.53
C ALA A 139 -18.45 -38.61 30.64
N ARG A 140 -18.66 -37.32 30.91
CA ARG A 140 -19.52 -36.44 30.11
C ARG A 140 -18.94 -36.16 28.72
N ILE A 141 -17.62 -36.02 28.60
CA ILE A 141 -16.91 -35.91 27.31
C ILE A 141 -17.06 -37.21 26.51
N SER A 142 -16.91 -38.37 27.15
CA SER A 142 -17.16 -39.67 26.54
C SER A 142 -18.60 -39.81 26.04
N SER A 143 -19.58 -39.42 26.86
CA SER A 143 -21.00 -39.39 26.51
C SER A 143 -21.31 -38.44 25.35
N LEU A 144 -20.71 -37.25 25.30
CA LEU A 144 -20.93 -36.32 24.18
C LEU A 144 -20.31 -36.83 22.88
N LYS A 145 -19.14 -37.46 22.94
CA LYS A 145 -18.50 -38.13 21.80
C LYS A 145 -19.30 -39.35 21.32
N SER A 146 -19.96 -40.06 22.22
CA SER A 146 -20.83 -41.17 21.83
C SER A 146 -22.15 -40.66 21.25
N VAL A 147 -22.70 -39.56 21.75
CA VAL A 147 -23.89 -38.90 21.18
C VAL A 147 -23.62 -38.40 19.76
N THR A 148 -22.49 -37.76 19.47
CA THR A 148 -22.14 -37.38 18.09
C THR A 148 -21.98 -38.59 17.18
N LYS A 149 -21.34 -39.69 17.63
CA LYS A 149 -21.28 -40.96 16.87
C LYS A 149 -22.66 -41.59 16.63
N ILE A 150 -23.58 -41.50 17.60
CA ILE A 150 -24.95 -42.01 17.48
C ILE A 150 -25.74 -41.17 16.47
N LEU A 151 -25.61 -39.84 16.49
CA LEU A 151 -26.25 -38.93 15.54
C LEU A 151 -25.75 -39.14 14.11
N GLN A 152 -24.45 -39.44 13.96
CA GLN A 152 -23.82 -39.83 12.69
C GLN A 152 -24.34 -41.17 12.17
N LYS A 153 -24.49 -42.17 13.05
CA LYS A 153 -25.10 -43.48 12.71
C LYS A 153 -26.59 -43.39 12.37
N LYS A 154 -27.32 -42.43 12.94
CA LYS A 154 -28.76 -42.24 12.71
C LYS A 154 -29.07 -41.32 11.51
N LEU A 155 -28.07 -40.92 10.71
CA LEU A 155 -28.22 -40.03 9.53
C LEU A 155 -28.86 -38.65 9.83
N LEU A 156 -28.76 -38.17 11.07
CA LEU A 156 -29.34 -36.89 11.49
C LEU A 156 -28.38 -35.69 11.26
N ILE A 157 -27.14 -35.95 10.85
CA ILE A 157 -26.10 -34.95 10.55
C ILE A 157 -25.33 -35.40 9.30
N SER A 158 -25.10 -34.52 8.32
CA SER A 158 -24.29 -34.84 7.13
C SER A 158 -22.82 -35.09 7.51
N THR A 159 -22.15 -35.95 6.74
CA THR A 159 -20.70 -36.21 6.88
C THR A 159 -19.87 -34.93 6.78
N GLU A 160 -20.31 -33.95 5.98
CA GLU A 160 -19.71 -32.61 5.91
C GLU A 160 -19.83 -31.83 7.23
N CYS A 161 -21.00 -31.80 7.88
CA CYS A 161 -21.18 -31.12 9.17
C CYS A 161 -20.35 -31.73 10.30
N ALA A 162 -20.19 -33.06 10.32
CA ALA A 162 -19.33 -33.72 11.29
C ALA A 162 -17.83 -33.41 11.06
N SER A 163 -17.40 -33.40 9.79
CA SER A 163 -16.02 -33.02 9.42
C SER A 163 -15.71 -31.53 9.69
N LEU A 164 -16.71 -30.65 9.56
CA LEU A 164 -16.60 -29.24 9.95
C LEU A 164 -16.45 -29.10 11.47
N LEU A 165 -17.18 -29.88 12.27
CA LEU A 165 -17.06 -29.82 13.74
C LEU A 165 -15.70 -30.32 14.26
N ASP A 166 -15.12 -31.35 13.62
CA ASP A 166 -13.79 -31.87 13.97
C ASP A 166 -12.65 -30.99 13.42
N GLY A 167 -12.90 -30.20 12.37
CA GLY A 167 -11.92 -29.27 11.76
C GLY A 167 -11.84 -27.86 12.37
N LEU A 168 -12.69 -27.53 13.35
CA LEU A 168 -12.70 -26.23 14.02
C LEU A 168 -11.73 -26.23 15.22
N ASP A 169 -10.44 -26.02 14.97
CA ASP A 169 -9.46 -25.64 15.98
C ASP A 169 -9.04 -24.15 15.83
N GLY A 170 -8.74 -23.48 16.95
CA GLY A 170 -8.36 -22.06 16.99
C GLY A 170 -9.56 -21.08 17.09
N VAL A 171 -9.44 -19.91 16.46
CA VAL A 171 -10.42 -18.79 16.52
C VAL A 171 -11.87 -19.22 16.24
N PRO A 172 -12.17 -20.11 15.27
CA PRO A 172 -13.53 -20.57 15.01
C PRO A 172 -14.15 -21.33 16.19
N LYS A 173 -13.38 -22.13 16.93
CA LYS A 173 -13.83 -22.84 18.13
C LYS A 173 -14.10 -21.89 19.30
N GLU A 174 -13.23 -20.89 19.46
CA GLU A 174 -13.32 -19.86 20.49
C GLU A 174 -14.51 -18.92 20.26
N LEU A 175 -14.87 -18.67 19.00
CA LEU A 175 -16.00 -17.83 18.63
C LEU A 175 -17.36 -18.41 19.07
N PHE A 176 -17.48 -19.72 19.31
CA PHE A 176 -18.74 -20.34 19.74
C PHE A 176 -18.79 -20.70 21.25
N GLN A 177 -17.74 -20.36 22.03
CA GLN A 177 -17.68 -20.66 23.46
C GLN A 177 -17.78 -19.39 24.31
N LYS A 178 -18.84 -19.26 25.13
CA LYS A 178 -18.95 -18.18 26.13
C LYS A 178 -17.81 -18.28 27.15
N ARG A 179 -16.99 -17.22 27.29
CA ARG A 179 -15.84 -17.16 28.21
C ARG A 179 -15.79 -15.84 28.99
N SER A 180 -15.08 -15.85 30.12
CA SER A 180 -14.80 -14.68 30.97
C SER A 180 -13.54 -13.91 30.55
N SER A 181 -12.58 -14.55 29.86
CA SER A 181 -11.35 -13.92 29.35
C SER A 181 -11.17 -14.17 27.85
N PHE A 182 -10.59 -13.19 27.15
CA PHE A 182 -10.36 -13.22 25.69
C PHE A 182 -8.91 -13.57 25.38
N SER A 183 -8.68 -14.55 24.51
CA SER A 183 -7.35 -14.91 24.00
C SER A 183 -6.77 -13.78 23.14
N GLU A 184 -5.44 -13.71 22.99
CA GLU A 184 -4.81 -12.66 22.17
C GLU A 184 -5.23 -12.76 20.69
N ASN A 185 -5.39 -13.99 20.17
CA ASN A 185 -5.88 -14.23 18.82
C ASN A 185 -7.33 -13.75 18.63
N LEU A 186 -8.21 -13.98 19.60
CA LEU A 186 -9.59 -13.49 19.55
C LEU A 186 -9.66 -11.97 19.70
N LYS A 187 -8.80 -11.37 20.54
CA LYS A 187 -8.66 -9.90 20.63
C LYS A 187 -8.25 -9.32 19.29
N GLN A 188 -7.22 -9.88 18.63
CA GLN A 188 -6.76 -9.45 17.32
C GLN A 188 -7.85 -9.61 16.26
N PHE A 189 -8.55 -10.75 16.24
CA PHE A 189 -9.66 -10.97 15.31
C PHE A 189 -10.80 -9.95 15.51
N ALA A 190 -11.26 -9.78 16.75
CA ALA A 190 -12.36 -8.87 17.08
C ALA A 190 -11.99 -7.41 16.79
N THR A 191 -10.79 -6.99 17.17
CA THR A 191 -10.28 -5.63 16.88
C THR A 191 -10.13 -5.38 15.39
N THR A 192 -9.65 -6.37 14.63
CA THR A 192 -9.51 -6.29 13.17
C THR A 192 -10.87 -6.25 12.47
N LEU A 193 -11.82 -7.09 12.87
CA LEU A 193 -13.16 -7.11 12.29
C LEU A 193 -13.91 -5.78 12.57
N HIS A 194 -13.85 -5.31 13.82
CA HIS A 194 -14.40 -4.01 14.22
C HIS A 194 -13.71 -2.85 13.47
N PHE A 195 -12.40 -2.97 13.23
CA PHE A 195 -11.64 -1.99 12.46
C PHE A 195 -12.09 -1.92 10.99
N TYR A 196 -12.34 -3.06 10.33
CA TYR A 196 -12.80 -3.09 8.94
C TYR A 196 -14.24 -2.60 8.78
N SER A 197 -15.14 -2.96 9.69
CA SER A 197 -16.52 -2.48 9.67
C SER A 197 -17.19 -2.70 11.04
N PRO A 198 -17.42 -1.62 11.81
CA PRO A 198 -18.19 -1.70 13.05
C PRO A 198 -19.59 -2.28 12.82
N LYS A 199 -20.24 -1.91 11.70
CA LYS A 199 -21.57 -2.45 11.34
C LYS A 199 -21.55 -3.96 11.09
N ALA A 200 -20.53 -4.46 10.39
CA ALA A 200 -20.40 -5.89 10.15
C ALA A 200 -20.05 -6.64 11.44
N TYR A 201 -19.25 -6.01 12.32
CA TYR A 201 -18.94 -6.53 13.64
C TYR A 201 -20.20 -6.65 14.52
N ASP A 202 -21.00 -5.58 14.59
CA ASP A 202 -22.25 -5.55 15.36
C ASP A 202 -23.25 -6.57 14.80
N TYR A 203 -23.41 -6.61 13.46
CA TYR A 203 -24.22 -7.63 12.79
C TYR A 203 -23.76 -9.05 13.16
N ALA A 204 -22.46 -9.32 13.07
CA ALA A 204 -21.91 -10.64 13.37
C ALA A 204 -22.09 -11.02 14.85
N ARG A 205 -21.94 -10.05 15.75
CA ARG A 205 -22.15 -10.22 17.18
C ARG A 205 -23.62 -10.50 17.51
N GLU A 206 -24.56 -9.84 16.85
CA GLU A 206 -26.01 -10.01 17.06
C GLU A 206 -26.54 -11.32 16.46
N HIS A 207 -26.15 -11.66 15.22
CA HIS A 207 -26.78 -12.73 14.45
C HIS A 207 -26.17 -14.10 14.70
N PHE A 208 -24.86 -14.18 14.93
CA PHE A 208 -24.17 -15.48 15.02
C PHE A 208 -23.99 -15.95 16.46
N HIS A 209 -24.55 -15.24 17.46
CA HIS A 209 -24.40 -15.52 18.90
C HIS A 209 -22.94 -15.82 19.32
N LEU A 210 -21.98 -15.20 18.62
CA LEU A 210 -20.56 -15.45 18.81
C LEU A 210 -20.09 -14.85 20.14
N ALA A 211 -19.03 -15.40 20.72
CA ALA A 211 -18.32 -14.88 21.88
C ALA A 211 -17.47 -13.63 21.53
N LEU A 212 -18.01 -12.74 20.71
CA LEU A 212 -17.36 -11.49 20.34
C LEU A 212 -17.49 -10.46 21.48
N PRO A 213 -16.39 -9.76 21.84
CA PRO A 213 -16.39 -8.77 22.91
C PRO A 213 -17.37 -7.63 22.63
N HIS A 214 -17.84 -6.96 23.69
CA HIS A 214 -18.60 -5.73 23.49
C HIS A 214 -17.68 -4.65 22.88
N PRO A 215 -18.16 -3.74 22.00
CA PRO A 215 -17.36 -2.64 21.47
C PRO A 215 -16.67 -1.80 22.56
N GLN A 216 -17.28 -1.67 23.75
CA GLN A 216 -16.64 -1.03 24.90
C GLN A 216 -15.36 -1.75 25.34
N THR A 217 -15.36 -3.08 25.37
CA THR A 217 -14.18 -3.88 25.71
C THR A 217 -13.07 -3.66 24.68
N ILE A 218 -13.45 -3.58 23.39
CA ILE A 218 -12.51 -3.22 22.31
C ILE A 218 -11.92 -1.82 22.56
N ARG A 219 -12.76 -0.82 22.87
CA ARG A 219 -12.29 0.54 23.20
C ARG A 219 -11.31 0.55 24.37
N ASN A 220 -11.56 -0.24 25.42
CA ASN A 220 -10.65 -0.39 26.55
C ASN A 220 -9.32 -1.04 26.14
N TRP A 221 -9.30 -2.00 25.22
CA TRP A 221 -8.03 -2.53 24.70
C TRP A 221 -7.23 -1.50 23.92
N TYR A 222 -7.92 -0.57 23.26
CA TYR A 222 -7.25 0.57 22.62
C TYR A 222 -6.76 1.59 23.65
N SER A 223 -7.45 1.84 24.77
CA SER A 223 -7.05 2.89 25.73
C SER A 223 -5.62 2.73 26.25
N SER A 224 -5.13 1.50 26.39
CA SER A 224 -3.75 1.18 26.81
C SER A 224 -2.64 1.75 25.92
N ILE A 225 -2.93 2.07 24.65
CA ILE A 225 -1.93 2.59 23.70
C ILE A 225 -1.98 4.12 23.70
N SER A 226 -0.92 4.79 24.15
CA SER A 226 -0.75 6.21 23.88
C SER A 226 -0.45 6.39 22.39
N ALA A 227 -1.21 7.28 21.75
CA ALA A 227 -1.03 7.68 20.35
C ALA A 227 -1.15 9.19 20.27
N ASP A 228 -0.50 9.86 21.21
CA ASP A 228 -0.51 11.31 21.30
C ASP A 228 0.43 11.93 20.25
N PRO A 229 0.33 13.25 19.98
CA PRO A 229 1.26 13.93 19.10
C PRO A 229 2.72 13.72 19.53
N GLY A 230 3.66 13.89 18.62
CA GLY A 230 5.08 13.61 18.80
C GLY A 230 5.53 12.28 18.21
N PHE A 231 6.71 11.84 18.67
CA PHE A 231 7.31 10.57 18.30
C PHE A 231 6.56 9.39 18.92
N THR A 232 6.11 8.46 18.08
CA THR A 232 5.30 7.32 18.48
C THR A 232 6.18 6.19 19.01
N LEU A 233 6.25 6.06 20.34
CA LEU A 233 7.11 5.09 21.02
C LEU A 233 6.83 3.63 20.62
N SER A 234 5.56 3.27 20.40
CA SER A 234 5.18 1.92 19.97
C SER A 234 5.73 1.58 18.58
N SER A 235 5.75 2.55 17.66
CA SER A 235 6.34 2.40 16.33
C SER A 235 7.85 2.14 16.43
N PHE A 236 8.58 2.92 17.24
CA PHE A 236 10.02 2.73 17.43
C PHE A 236 10.35 1.42 18.16
N THR A 237 9.53 0.99 19.11
CA THR A 237 9.69 -0.29 19.80
C THR A 237 9.53 -1.47 18.83
N ALA A 238 8.49 -1.44 17.99
CA ALA A 238 8.27 -2.44 16.97
C ALA A 238 9.41 -2.47 15.94
N LEU A 239 9.87 -1.30 15.51
CA LEU A 239 10.99 -1.16 14.59
C LEU A 239 12.30 -1.70 15.18
N LYS A 240 12.55 -1.47 16.47
CA LYS A 240 13.72 -2.01 17.18
C LYS A 240 13.71 -3.54 17.22
N SER A 241 12.57 -4.15 17.52
CA SER A 241 12.44 -5.62 17.46
C SER A 241 12.72 -6.16 16.05
N HIS A 242 12.14 -5.53 15.02
CA HIS A 242 12.35 -5.91 13.63
C HIS A 242 13.82 -5.80 13.21
N VAL A 243 14.50 -4.71 13.56
CA VAL A 243 15.93 -4.52 13.25
C VAL A 243 16.79 -5.57 13.95
N LEU A 244 16.50 -5.90 15.22
CA LEU A 244 17.22 -6.95 15.94
C LEU A 244 17.05 -8.33 15.28
N GLU A 245 15.85 -8.66 14.81
CA GLU A 245 15.59 -9.89 14.06
C GLU A 245 16.37 -9.91 12.74
N LYS A 246 16.39 -8.81 12.00
CA LYS A 246 17.13 -8.73 10.72
C LYS A 246 18.63 -8.76 10.89
N LYS A 247 19.14 -8.16 11.97
CA LYS A 247 20.56 -8.21 12.32
C LYS A 247 21.01 -9.64 12.61
N LYS A 248 20.15 -10.49 13.21
CA LYS A 248 20.42 -11.93 13.38
C LYS A 248 20.51 -12.67 12.04
N GLU A 249 19.76 -12.25 11.03
CA GLU A 249 19.84 -12.76 9.66
C GLU A 249 21.03 -12.19 8.86
N GLY A 250 21.85 -11.31 9.45
CA GLY A 250 22.94 -10.62 8.76
C GLY A 250 22.48 -9.57 7.73
N LYS A 251 21.25 -9.05 7.87
CA LYS A 251 20.68 -8.03 6.97
C LYS A 251 20.49 -6.71 7.69
N GLU A 252 20.76 -5.61 6.99
CA GLU A 252 20.45 -4.27 7.46
C GLU A 252 19.04 -3.85 7.05
N THR A 253 18.41 -2.99 7.87
CA THR A 253 17.10 -2.41 7.55
C THR A 253 17.30 -1.05 6.89
N VAL A 254 16.86 -0.91 5.63
CA VAL A 254 17.04 0.31 4.83
C VAL A 254 15.70 0.97 4.55
N CYS A 255 15.58 2.26 4.87
CA CYS A 255 14.32 3.01 4.75
C CYS A 255 14.46 4.34 4.02
N SER A 256 13.36 4.78 3.40
CA SER A 256 13.13 6.17 2.99
C SER A 256 12.27 6.87 4.04
N LEU A 257 12.61 8.12 4.34
CA LEU A 257 11.84 9.01 5.22
C LEU A 257 10.93 9.90 4.37
N LEU A 258 9.64 9.91 4.68
CA LEU A 258 8.62 10.71 3.99
C LEU A 258 8.04 11.73 4.97
N LEU A 259 7.83 12.95 4.47
CA LEU A 259 7.25 14.07 5.22
C LEU A 259 6.12 14.73 4.41
N ASP A 260 4.94 14.84 5.01
CA ASP A 260 3.82 15.58 4.44
C ASP A 260 2.84 16.04 5.52
N GLU A 261 2.01 17.03 5.18
CA GLU A 261 1.02 17.64 6.04
C GLU A 261 -0.41 17.41 5.54
N MET A 262 -1.33 17.20 6.48
CA MET A 262 -2.75 17.05 6.18
C MET A 262 -3.55 18.11 6.93
N TYR A 263 -4.35 18.90 6.21
CA TYR A 263 -5.32 19.80 6.83
C TYR A 263 -6.35 19.04 7.68
N ILE A 264 -6.63 19.57 8.86
CA ILE A 264 -7.61 19.06 9.82
C ILE A 264 -8.66 20.13 10.13
N HIS A 265 -9.81 19.71 10.66
CA HIS A 265 -10.86 20.64 11.04
C HIS A 265 -10.46 21.44 12.29
N LYS A 266 -10.47 22.77 12.16
CA LYS A 266 -10.13 23.72 13.24
C LYS A 266 -11.23 23.70 14.30
N GLN A 267 -11.02 22.95 15.37
CA GLN A 267 -12.00 22.81 16.45
C GLN A 267 -11.29 22.42 17.74
N THR A 268 -11.71 23.02 18.85
CA THR A 268 -11.32 22.62 20.20
C THR A 268 -12.43 21.79 20.85
N GLU A 269 -12.07 20.68 21.47
CA GLU A 269 -13.00 19.78 22.17
C GLU A 269 -12.50 19.47 23.57
N PHE A 270 -13.39 19.50 24.57
CA PHE A 270 -13.08 19.11 25.93
C PHE A 270 -13.59 17.67 26.19
N ASP A 271 -12.69 16.76 26.57
CA ASP A 271 -13.03 15.35 26.85
C ASP A 271 -13.27 15.08 28.35
N GLY A 272 -13.61 16.12 29.12
CA GLY A 272 -13.79 16.05 30.57
C GLY A 272 -12.49 16.13 31.38
N ASN A 273 -11.34 15.81 30.78
CA ASN A 273 -10.02 15.86 31.44
C ASN A 273 -9.05 16.87 30.81
N GLN A 274 -9.03 16.97 29.47
CA GLN A 274 -8.14 17.87 28.74
C GLN A 274 -8.87 18.49 27.54
N ILE A 275 -8.43 19.69 27.14
CA ILE A 275 -8.83 20.32 25.88
C ILE A 275 -7.92 19.81 24.76
N HIS A 276 -8.54 19.29 23.69
CA HIS A 276 -7.88 18.90 22.45
C HIS A 276 -8.15 19.94 21.37
N GLY A 277 -7.25 20.11 20.41
CA GLY A 277 -7.45 21.03 19.28
C GLY A 277 -6.33 22.04 19.07
N TYR A 278 -5.44 22.18 20.06
CA TYR A 278 -4.31 23.11 20.01
C TYR A 278 -3.09 22.52 19.29
N VAL A 279 -2.16 23.40 18.91
CA VAL A 279 -0.82 23.04 18.43
C VAL A 279 -0.10 22.22 19.50
N ASP A 280 0.47 21.09 19.08
CA ASP A 280 1.17 20.16 19.95
C ASP A 280 2.34 19.52 19.18
N ILE A 281 3.53 20.09 19.41
CA ILE A 281 4.79 19.63 18.83
C ILE A 281 5.60 18.81 19.87
N ARG A 282 5.17 18.77 21.14
CA ARG A 282 5.85 18.13 22.28
C ARG A 282 7.31 18.53 22.56
N ALA A 283 7.85 19.49 21.81
CA ALA A 283 9.17 20.09 22.01
C ALA A 283 9.11 21.50 22.65
N GLY A 284 7.91 21.97 23.03
CA GLY A 284 7.64 23.29 23.64
C GLY A 284 6.34 23.30 24.43
N GLU A 285 5.99 24.45 25.02
CA GLU A 285 4.71 24.65 25.70
C GLU A 285 3.53 24.46 24.72
N ILE A 286 2.39 23.94 25.21
CA ILE A 286 1.17 23.86 24.40
C ILE A 286 0.75 25.30 24.09
N GLU A 287 0.91 25.70 22.84
CA GLU A 287 0.46 27.01 22.39
C GLU A 287 -1.06 27.05 22.41
N ASN A 288 -1.66 28.12 22.93
CA ASN A 288 -3.11 28.35 22.89
C ASN A 288 -3.62 28.71 21.46
N VAL A 289 -2.99 28.15 20.43
CA VAL A 289 -3.28 28.34 19.01
C VAL A 289 -3.92 27.07 18.48
N VAL A 290 -5.04 27.20 17.78
CA VAL A 290 -5.77 26.05 17.22
C VAL A 290 -4.97 25.45 16.07
N ALA A 291 -4.75 24.14 16.11
CA ALA A 291 -4.06 23.41 15.05
C ALA A 291 -4.89 23.39 13.77
N THR A 292 -4.22 23.56 12.63
CA THR A 292 -4.85 23.60 11.30
C THR A 292 -4.42 22.43 10.42
N GLN A 293 -3.27 21.83 10.74
CA GLN A 293 -2.67 20.74 10.00
C GLN A 293 -2.07 19.69 10.95
N ALA A 294 -1.97 18.46 10.47
CA ALA A 294 -1.20 17.39 11.08
C ALA A 294 -0.01 17.05 10.17
N LEU A 295 1.21 17.34 10.64
CA LEU A 295 2.46 16.96 9.98
C LEU A 295 2.78 15.51 10.34
N VAL A 296 2.96 14.63 9.36
CA VAL A 296 3.23 13.20 9.60
C VAL A 296 4.58 12.81 9.01
N ILE A 297 5.36 12.08 9.81
CA ILE A 297 6.62 11.47 9.40
C ILE A 297 6.41 9.96 9.30
N MET A 298 6.72 9.40 8.13
CA MET A 298 6.59 7.98 7.84
C MET A 298 7.89 7.42 7.28
N VAL A 299 8.26 6.22 7.70
CA VAL A 299 9.34 5.45 7.07
C VAL A 299 8.76 4.37 6.16
N VAL A 300 9.42 4.15 5.03
CA VAL A 300 9.07 3.09 4.07
C VAL A 300 10.31 2.25 3.80
N ALA A 301 10.19 0.93 3.97
CA ALA A 301 11.32 0.03 3.74
C ALA A 301 11.64 -0.09 2.25
N ILE A 302 12.92 0.07 1.89
CA ILE A 302 13.41 -0.01 0.51
C ILE A 302 13.74 -1.46 0.15
N ASN A 303 14.34 -2.20 1.06
CA ASN A 303 14.68 -3.61 0.88
C ASN A 303 13.50 -4.57 1.20
N GLU A 304 12.48 -4.10 1.92
CA GLU A 304 11.32 -4.90 2.33
C GLU A 304 9.98 -4.26 1.90
N SER A 305 8.84 -4.90 2.23
CA SER A 305 7.51 -4.45 1.80
C SER A 305 6.64 -3.97 2.96
N TRP A 306 7.19 -3.09 3.80
CA TRP A 306 6.45 -2.45 4.89
C TRP A 306 6.65 -0.93 4.96
N LYS A 307 5.71 -0.25 5.62
CA LYS A 307 5.76 1.19 5.94
C LYS A 307 5.26 1.43 7.37
N LEU A 308 5.70 2.51 8.01
CA LEU A 308 5.33 2.77 9.40
C LEU A 308 5.33 4.29 9.67
N PRO A 309 4.20 4.89 10.08
CA PRO A 309 4.22 6.24 10.62
C PRO A 309 4.94 6.23 11.98
N ILE A 310 5.97 7.07 12.11
CA ILE A 310 6.83 7.12 13.31
C ILE A 310 6.55 8.33 14.17
N ALA A 311 5.98 9.38 13.61
CA ALA A 311 5.60 10.59 14.34
C ALA A 311 4.46 11.32 13.65
N TYR A 312 3.71 12.09 14.43
CA TYR A 312 2.85 13.14 13.90
C TYR A 312 2.83 14.34 14.82
N PHE A 313 2.72 15.55 14.29
CA PHE A 313 2.71 16.79 15.06
C PHE A 313 1.51 17.64 14.66
N LEU A 314 0.85 18.27 15.62
CA LEU A 314 -0.26 19.17 15.36
C LEU A 314 0.28 20.58 15.23
N ILE A 315 0.10 21.20 14.06
CA ILE A 315 0.71 22.49 13.72
C ILE A 315 -0.33 23.45 13.18
N ASN A 316 -0.09 24.76 13.35
CA ASN A 316 -0.81 25.81 12.63
C ASN A 316 0.02 26.30 11.45
N SER A 317 1.30 26.57 11.71
CA SER A 317 2.35 26.83 10.75
C SER A 317 3.67 26.37 11.37
N MET A 318 4.68 26.13 10.53
CA MET A 318 6.02 25.74 11.00
C MET A 318 7.06 26.26 10.04
N ASN A 319 8.11 26.87 10.56
CA ASN A 319 9.18 27.41 9.72
C ASN A 319 10.14 26.30 9.25
N GLY A 320 11.03 26.63 8.29
CA GLY A 320 11.97 25.66 7.74
C GLY A 320 12.97 25.10 8.77
N LYS A 321 13.35 25.89 9.77
CA LYS A 321 14.32 25.50 10.81
C LYS A 321 13.73 24.51 11.80
N GLU A 322 12.51 24.75 12.26
CA GLU A 322 11.74 23.83 13.11
C GLU A 322 11.54 22.48 12.42
N ARG A 323 11.13 22.50 11.14
CA ARG A 323 11.01 21.27 10.32
C ARG A 323 12.34 20.53 10.23
N ALA A 324 13.44 21.25 9.99
CA ALA A 324 14.77 20.65 9.89
C ALA A 324 15.20 19.98 11.21
N SER A 325 14.92 20.63 12.35
CA SER A 325 15.17 20.08 13.69
C SER A 325 14.42 18.77 13.92
N LEU A 326 13.12 18.72 13.59
CA LEU A 326 12.31 17.48 13.71
C LEU A 326 12.85 16.35 12.83
N ILE A 327 13.33 16.66 11.63
CA ILE A 327 13.94 15.67 10.73
C ILE A 327 15.28 15.18 11.28
N GLN A 328 16.14 16.08 11.78
CA GLN A 328 17.41 15.69 12.40
C GLN A 328 17.18 14.77 13.60
N GLU A 329 16.23 15.10 14.47
CA GLU A 329 15.86 14.25 15.61
C GLU A 329 15.30 12.90 15.15
N SER A 330 14.46 12.88 14.12
CA SER A 330 13.93 11.64 13.53
C SER A 330 15.06 10.74 13.01
N LEU A 331 16.05 11.32 12.34
CA LEU A 331 17.21 10.60 11.79
C LEU A 331 18.09 10.02 12.90
N CYS A 332 18.41 10.81 13.93
CA CYS A 332 19.17 10.33 15.09
C CYS A 332 18.46 9.15 15.79
N ARG A 333 17.15 9.29 16.08
CA ARG A 333 16.37 8.22 16.72
C ARG A 333 16.32 6.92 15.89
N LEU A 334 16.24 7.04 14.55
CA LEU A 334 16.27 5.89 13.65
C LEU A 334 17.65 5.24 13.59
N HIS A 335 18.71 6.06 13.57
CA HIS A 335 20.09 5.59 13.60
C HIS A 335 20.41 4.82 14.88
N ASP A 336 19.98 5.31 16.05
CA ASP A 336 20.16 4.65 17.35
C ASP A 336 19.54 3.24 17.40
N ILE A 337 18.50 3.01 16.62
CA ILE A 337 17.81 1.72 16.52
C ILE A 337 18.51 0.78 15.53
N GLY A 338 19.38 1.31 14.66
CA GLY A 338 20.06 0.57 13.60
C GLY A 338 19.32 0.57 12.26
N VAL A 339 18.48 1.58 12.00
CA VAL A 339 17.83 1.79 10.70
C VAL A 339 18.69 2.72 9.85
N ARG A 340 19.03 2.29 8.64
CA ARG A 340 19.74 3.12 7.66
C ARG A 340 18.74 3.89 6.82
N VAL A 341 18.73 5.22 6.96
CA VAL A 341 17.87 6.11 6.17
C VAL A 341 18.67 6.66 5.00
N VAL A 342 18.18 6.48 3.77
CA VAL A 342 18.91 6.90 2.55
C VAL A 342 18.31 8.12 1.87
N SER A 343 17.06 8.45 2.18
CA SER A 343 16.35 9.53 1.49
C SER A 343 15.34 10.24 2.36
N LEU A 344 15.16 11.53 2.06
CA LEU A 344 14.08 12.38 2.55
C LEU A 344 13.21 12.80 1.37
N THR A 345 11.92 12.48 1.40
CA THR A 345 10.96 12.89 0.36
C THR A 345 9.89 13.81 0.92
N CYS A 346 9.68 14.94 0.25
CA CYS A 346 8.65 15.92 0.60
C CYS A 346 8.11 16.67 -0.62
N ASP A 347 7.05 17.43 -0.42
CA ASP A 347 6.49 18.33 -1.45
C ASP A 347 7.38 19.56 -1.68
N GLY A 348 7.09 20.36 -2.72
CA GLY A 348 7.88 21.54 -3.12
C GLY A 348 7.45 22.95 -2.64
N PRO A 349 6.68 23.17 -1.54
CA PRO A 349 6.39 24.52 -1.06
C PRO A 349 7.63 25.18 -0.44
N SER A 350 7.58 26.50 -0.26
CA SER A 350 8.73 27.29 0.18
C SER A 350 9.25 26.90 1.56
N GLN A 351 8.39 26.44 2.48
CA GLN A 351 8.79 25.97 3.81
C GLN A 351 9.68 24.73 3.71
N ASN A 352 9.32 23.76 2.86
CA ASN A 352 10.13 22.56 2.64
C ASN A 352 11.46 22.89 1.94
N MET A 353 11.45 23.83 1.00
CA MET A 353 12.68 24.31 0.36
C MET A 353 13.60 25.06 1.33
N ALA A 354 13.05 25.73 2.36
CA ALA A 354 13.85 26.29 3.45
C ALA A 354 14.43 25.19 4.35
N MET A 355 13.61 24.21 4.74
CA MET A 355 14.05 23.04 5.52
C MET A 355 15.22 22.30 4.84
N ILE A 356 15.12 22.02 3.53
CA ILE A 356 16.17 21.33 2.77
C ILE A 356 17.49 22.09 2.80
N ARG A 357 17.44 23.42 2.71
CA ARG A 357 18.63 24.28 2.80
C ARG A 357 19.24 24.29 4.19
N GLU A 358 18.41 24.35 5.23
CA GLU A 358 18.86 24.27 6.64
C GLU A 358 19.49 22.91 6.97
N LEU A 359 19.02 21.82 6.35
CA LEU A 359 19.64 20.50 6.45
C LEU A 359 21.00 20.40 5.74
N GLY A 360 21.35 21.37 4.88
CA GLY A 360 22.64 21.44 4.17
C GLY A 360 22.62 20.95 2.72
N ALA A 361 21.45 20.69 2.14
CA ALA A 361 21.31 20.36 0.73
C ALA A 361 21.06 21.62 -0.13
N ASN A 362 21.65 21.67 -1.32
CA ASN A 362 21.48 22.78 -2.26
C ASN A 362 20.75 22.30 -3.52
N LEU A 363 19.55 22.83 -3.78
CA LEU A 363 18.76 22.48 -4.96
C LEU A 363 18.89 23.49 -6.10
N ASP A 364 19.85 24.41 -6.03
CA ASP A 364 20.13 25.34 -7.12
C ASP A 364 20.70 24.63 -8.35
N ILE A 365 20.18 24.97 -9.54
CA ILE A 365 20.50 24.26 -10.79
C ILE A 365 21.98 24.27 -11.15
N MET A 366 22.70 25.34 -10.83
CA MET A 366 24.11 25.51 -11.17
C MET A 366 25.03 24.67 -10.29
N ASP A 367 24.70 24.54 -8.99
CA ASP A 367 25.47 23.78 -8.00
C ASP A 367 24.54 22.87 -7.20
N MET A 368 23.85 21.98 -7.92
CA MET A 368 22.84 21.13 -7.29
C MET A 368 23.51 19.98 -6.54
N ARG A 369 23.45 20.07 -5.21
CA ARG A 369 23.75 19.03 -4.23
C ARG A 369 22.44 18.51 -3.64
N SER A 370 21.86 17.51 -4.28
CA SER A 370 20.57 16.91 -3.89
C SER A 370 20.66 15.96 -2.69
N TYR A 371 21.65 16.14 -1.82
CA TYR A 371 21.83 15.36 -0.60
C TYR A 371 22.40 16.23 0.52
N PHE A 372 22.21 15.76 1.75
CA PHE A 372 22.91 16.27 2.93
C PHE A 372 23.52 15.10 3.70
N VAL A 373 24.38 15.41 4.67
CA VAL A 373 25.10 14.41 5.45
C VAL A 373 24.26 14.04 6.67
N HIS A 374 24.24 12.76 7.05
CA HIS A 374 23.48 12.29 8.21
C HIS A 374 24.00 12.95 9.51
N PRO A 375 23.11 13.43 10.41
CA PRO A 375 23.50 14.20 11.59
C PRO A 375 24.35 13.41 12.60
N ALA A 376 24.10 12.11 12.75
CA ALA A 376 24.86 11.23 13.65
C ALA A 376 26.00 10.44 12.97
N ASP A 377 26.02 10.36 11.64
CA ASP A 377 27.01 9.57 10.89
C ASP A 377 27.44 10.35 9.65
N HIS A 378 28.56 11.04 9.76
CA HIS A 378 29.01 11.93 8.69
C HIS A 378 29.47 11.22 7.41
N THR A 379 29.53 9.89 7.42
CA THR A 379 29.86 9.10 6.23
C THR A 379 28.64 8.84 5.35
N GLN A 380 27.43 8.88 5.93
CA GLN A 380 26.19 8.58 5.23
C GLN A 380 25.56 9.81 4.60
N LYS A 381 25.15 9.66 3.33
CA LYS A 381 24.41 10.69 2.58
C LYS A 381 22.92 10.37 2.63
N ILE A 382 22.11 11.40 2.85
CA ILE A 382 20.66 11.35 2.75
C ILE A 382 20.26 12.16 1.53
N HIS A 383 19.74 11.47 0.52
CA HIS A 383 19.33 12.07 -0.74
C HIS A 383 17.93 12.70 -0.63
N VAL A 384 17.76 13.89 -1.18
CA VAL A 384 16.52 14.65 -1.12
C VAL A 384 15.72 14.42 -2.40
N LEU A 385 14.46 14.01 -2.26
CA LEU A 385 13.52 13.91 -3.37
C LEU A 385 12.35 14.88 -3.17
N LEU A 386 11.99 15.58 -4.24
CA LEU A 386 10.72 16.30 -4.30
C LEU A 386 9.70 15.44 -5.02
N ASP A 387 8.49 15.28 -4.48
CA ASP A 387 7.51 14.32 -5.03
C ASP A 387 7.35 14.46 -6.57
N PRO A 388 7.75 13.44 -7.36
CA PRO A 388 7.66 13.49 -8.81
C PRO A 388 6.22 13.68 -9.31
N CYS A 389 5.23 13.14 -8.59
CA CYS A 389 3.82 13.32 -8.91
C CYS A 389 3.40 14.80 -8.79
N HIS A 390 3.87 15.49 -7.75
CA HIS A 390 3.73 16.93 -7.59
C HIS A 390 4.47 17.72 -8.67
N MET A 391 5.72 17.38 -8.97
CA MET A 391 6.51 18.07 -10.01
C MET A 391 5.85 17.96 -11.38
N LEU A 392 5.26 16.81 -11.72
CA LEU A 392 4.51 16.62 -12.96
C LEU A 392 3.25 17.48 -13.03
N LYS A 393 2.51 17.63 -11.90
CA LYS A 393 1.36 18.55 -11.81
C LYS A 393 1.80 19.99 -12.07
N LEU A 394 2.89 20.44 -11.45
CA LEU A 394 3.42 21.79 -11.64
C LEU A 394 3.88 22.00 -13.08
N LEU A 395 4.60 21.06 -13.68
CA LEU A 395 5.03 21.14 -15.07
C LEU A 395 3.84 21.26 -16.04
N ARG A 396 2.76 20.49 -15.83
CA ARG A 396 1.50 20.62 -16.59
C ARG A 396 0.91 22.02 -16.44
N ASN A 397 0.91 22.57 -15.23
CA ASN A 397 0.37 23.90 -14.97
C ASN A 397 1.20 24.96 -15.71
N VAL A 398 2.53 24.88 -15.66
CA VAL A 398 3.43 25.78 -16.41
C VAL A 398 3.14 25.68 -17.90
N PHE A 399 3.11 24.48 -18.45
CA PHE A 399 2.92 24.26 -19.88
C PHE A 399 1.56 24.79 -20.36
N SER A 400 0.48 24.51 -19.64
CA SER A 400 -0.86 25.00 -19.99
C SER A 400 -1.03 26.51 -19.78
N THR A 401 -0.35 27.13 -18.83
CA THR A 401 -0.47 28.57 -18.56
C THR A 401 0.36 29.39 -19.54
N VAL A 402 1.59 28.95 -19.85
CA VAL A 402 2.48 29.67 -20.77
C VAL A 402 2.07 29.42 -22.24
N LYS A 403 1.43 28.28 -22.53
CA LYS A 403 0.98 27.84 -23.86
C LYS A 403 2.09 27.53 -24.86
N VAL A 404 3.18 28.29 -24.88
CA VAL A 404 4.33 28.09 -25.77
C VAL A 404 5.63 28.07 -24.95
N ILE A 405 6.34 26.95 -24.99
CA ILE A 405 7.68 26.81 -24.41
C ILE A 405 8.67 26.73 -25.57
N VAL A 406 9.78 27.44 -25.47
CA VAL A 406 10.85 27.45 -26.48
C VAL A 406 11.94 26.50 -25.98
N ARG A 407 12.32 25.54 -26.81
CA ARG A 407 13.46 24.65 -26.53
C ARG A 407 14.77 25.39 -26.82
N GLU A 408 15.89 24.86 -26.34
CA GLU A 408 17.20 25.46 -26.51
C GLU A 408 17.60 25.68 -27.98
N ASP A 409 17.18 24.77 -28.87
CA ASP A 409 17.39 24.82 -30.32
C ASP A 409 16.44 25.78 -31.07
N GLY A 410 15.59 26.52 -30.34
CA GLY A 410 14.61 27.45 -30.90
C GLY A 410 13.29 26.80 -31.35
N GLN A 411 13.14 25.48 -31.26
CA GLN A 411 11.88 24.81 -31.58
C GLN A 411 10.79 25.12 -30.55
N LEU A 412 9.54 25.11 -30.99
CA LEU A 412 8.38 25.53 -30.20
C LEU A 412 7.55 24.35 -29.72
N ILE A 413 7.40 24.23 -28.41
CA ILE A 413 6.53 23.28 -27.73
C ILE A 413 5.20 23.98 -27.45
N ARG A 414 4.09 23.50 -28.04
CA ARG A 414 2.81 24.22 -28.00
C ARG A 414 1.70 23.39 -27.35
N TRP A 415 1.03 24.00 -26.38
CA TRP A 415 -0.16 23.43 -25.74
C TRP A 415 -1.34 23.30 -26.72
N GLN A 416 -1.38 24.15 -27.75
CA GLN A 416 -2.42 24.16 -28.78
C GLN A 416 -2.60 22.78 -29.43
N TYR A 417 -1.52 22.02 -29.68
CA TYR A 417 -1.63 20.69 -30.28
C TYR A 417 -2.45 19.71 -29.43
N ILE A 418 -2.41 19.84 -28.09
CA ILE A 418 -3.21 19.01 -27.17
C ILE A 418 -4.70 19.41 -27.25
N GLU A 419 -4.98 20.71 -27.35
CA GLU A 419 -6.35 21.23 -27.50
C GLU A 419 -6.95 20.81 -28.85
N GLU A 420 -6.19 20.95 -29.95
CA GLU A 420 -6.62 20.54 -31.29
C GLU A 420 -6.78 19.03 -31.41
N LEU A 421 -5.89 18.24 -30.77
CA LEU A 421 -6.07 16.80 -30.69
C LEU A 421 -7.40 16.48 -30.02
N HIS A 422 -7.71 17.09 -28.87
CA HIS A 422 -8.98 16.85 -28.19
C HIS A 422 -10.19 17.20 -29.05
N LYS A 423 -10.19 18.36 -29.72
CA LYS A 423 -11.26 18.78 -30.63
C LYS A 423 -11.46 17.78 -31.78
N LEU A 424 -10.37 17.27 -32.35
CA LEU A 424 -10.41 16.24 -33.40
C LEU A 424 -11.09 14.96 -32.90
N GLN A 425 -10.72 14.48 -31.70
CA GLN A 425 -11.32 13.23 -31.18
C GLN A 425 -12.81 13.39 -30.84
N GLU A 426 -13.23 14.57 -30.39
CA GLU A 426 -14.66 14.83 -30.14
C GLU A 426 -15.45 14.95 -31.44
N ARG A 427 -14.86 15.52 -32.50
CA ARG A 427 -15.46 15.58 -33.84
C ARG A 427 -15.61 14.19 -34.46
N GLU A 428 -14.58 13.36 -34.39
CA GLU A 428 -14.56 12.02 -34.96
C GLU A 428 -15.35 11.00 -34.12
N GLY A 429 -15.57 11.28 -32.83
CA GLY A 429 -16.31 10.42 -31.91
C GLY A 429 -15.58 9.15 -31.48
N LEU A 430 -14.33 8.97 -31.91
CA LEU A 430 -13.40 7.92 -31.52
C LEU A 430 -12.06 8.55 -31.11
N ARG A 431 -11.22 7.80 -30.39
CA ARG A 431 -9.90 8.27 -29.94
C ARG A 431 -8.82 7.37 -30.49
N LEU A 432 -7.67 7.96 -30.84
CA LEU A 432 -6.46 7.23 -31.23
C LEU A 432 -5.79 6.59 -30.01
N GLY A 433 -6.51 5.74 -29.27
CA GLY A 433 -6.01 4.94 -28.14
C GLY A 433 -5.34 5.70 -27.00
N ASN A 434 -5.62 6.99 -26.82
CA ASN A 434 -5.18 7.79 -25.68
C ASN A 434 -6.36 8.07 -24.72
N LYS A 435 -6.04 8.62 -23.53
CA LYS A 435 -7.02 8.89 -22.47
C LYS A 435 -7.42 10.36 -22.37
N LEU A 436 -7.00 11.20 -23.32
CA LEU A 436 -7.28 12.63 -23.31
C LEU A 436 -8.80 12.87 -23.32
N LYS A 437 -9.25 13.83 -22.53
CA LYS A 437 -10.66 14.18 -22.26
C LYS A 437 -10.77 15.68 -21.99
N MET A 438 -11.98 16.22 -22.00
CA MET A 438 -12.25 17.60 -21.59
C MET A 438 -11.67 17.93 -20.19
N ALA A 439 -11.72 16.99 -19.25
CA ALA A 439 -11.13 17.15 -17.92
C ALA A 439 -9.60 17.40 -17.92
N HIS A 440 -8.88 17.04 -18.99
CA HIS A 440 -7.46 17.32 -19.15
C HIS A 440 -7.21 18.73 -19.66
N ILE A 441 -8.13 19.25 -20.48
CA ILE A 441 -8.08 20.62 -21.01
C ILE A 441 -8.53 21.60 -19.93
N GLN A 442 -9.68 21.35 -19.31
CA GLN A 442 -10.23 22.10 -18.17
C GLN A 442 -9.70 21.59 -16.82
N TRP A 443 -8.38 21.37 -16.77
CA TRP A 443 -7.73 20.77 -15.60
C TRP A 443 -7.82 21.64 -14.33
N GLN A 444 -8.10 22.94 -14.47
CA GLN A 444 -8.22 23.90 -13.36
C GLN A 444 -9.28 23.43 -12.34
N ASN A 445 -10.34 22.79 -12.83
CA ASN A 445 -11.40 22.22 -11.99
C ASN A 445 -10.97 20.94 -11.24
N GLN A 446 -9.85 20.33 -11.65
CA GLN A 446 -9.35 19.05 -11.14
C GLN A 446 -7.82 19.06 -10.95
N LYS A 447 -7.26 20.21 -10.54
CA LYS A 447 -5.82 20.50 -10.47
C LYS A 447 -5.02 19.43 -9.71
N MET A 448 -5.60 18.89 -8.64
CA MET A 448 -4.95 17.92 -7.74
C MET A 448 -4.83 16.50 -8.31
N LYS A 449 -5.56 16.17 -9.37
CA LYS A 449 -5.54 14.81 -9.93
C LYS A 449 -4.27 14.57 -10.76
N VAL A 450 -3.29 13.93 -10.14
CA VAL A 450 -2.00 13.56 -10.76
C VAL A 450 -2.21 12.76 -12.05
N HIS A 451 -3.15 11.82 -12.06
CA HIS A 451 -3.37 10.99 -13.26
C HIS A 451 -3.81 11.78 -14.49
N LEU A 452 -4.42 12.97 -14.34
CA LEU A 452 -4.72 13.84 -15.47
C LEU A 452 -3.43 14.46 -16.03
N ALA A 453 -2.51 14.91 -15.16
CA ALA A 453 -1.22 15.42 -15.61
C ALA A 453 -0.39 14.33 -16.32
N ALA A 454 -0.29 13.14 -15.72
CA ALA A 454 0.42 12.01 -16.33
C ALA A 454 -0.18 11.58 -17.67
N GLN A 455 -1.51 11.66 -17.84
CA GLN A 455 -2.14 11.33 -19.12
C GLN A 455 -1.87 12.36 -20.22
N VAL A 456 -1.72 13.66 -19.87
CA VAL A 456 -1.33 14.70 -20.85
C VAL A 456 0.07 14.43 -21.38
N PHE A 457 1.03 14.15 -20.49
CA PHE A 457 2.41 13.86 -20.88
C PHE A 457 2.60 12.47 -21.49
N SER A 458 1.59 11.61 -21.46
CA SER A 458 1.76 10.22 -21.87
C SER A 458 2.25 10.06 -23.32
N SER A 459 3.10 9.06 -23.54
CA SER A 459 3.53 8.67 -24.88
C SER A 459 2.38 8.31 -25.83
N SER A 460 1.21 7.95 -25.29
CA SER A 460 0.01 7.69 -26.10
C SER A 460 -0.58 8.96 -26.71
N VAL A 461 -0.44 10.12 -26.05
CA VAL A 461 -0.78 11.43 -26.62
C VAL A 461 0.26 11.82 -27.66
N ALA A 462 1.54 11.65 -27.35
CA ALA A 462 2.63 11.93 -28.29
C ALA A 462 2.50 11.12 -29.61
N ALA A 463 2.24 9.81 -29.53
CA ALA A 463 2.02 8.97 -30.70
C ALA A 463 0.77 9.37 -31.51
N ALA A 464 -0.27 9.90 -30.85
CA ALA A 464 -1.46 10.38 -31.55
C ALA A 464 -1.18 11.69 -32.31
N LEU A 465 -0.38 12.60 -31.74
CA LEU A 465 0.06 13.82 -32.41
C LEU A 465 0.94 13.50 -33.62
N GLU A 466 1.94 12.63 -33.44
CA GLU A 466 2.82 12.20 -34.53
C GLU A 466 2.05 11.52 -35.66
N TYR A 467 1.07 10.67 -35.34
CA TYR A 467 0.21 10.04 -36.34
C TYR A 467 -0.62 11.08 -37.12
N CYS A 468 -1.17 12.08 -36.44
CA CYS A 468 -1.93 13.17 -37.09
C CYS A 468 -1.05 14.03 -38.01
N GLU A 469 0.22 14.25 -37.66
CA GLU A 469 1.17 15.03 -38.46
C GLU A 469 1.73 14.22 -39.64
N GLN A 470 2.28 13.03 -39.40
CA GLN A 470 3.05 12.29 -40.41
C GLN A 470 2.16 11.48 -41.36
N GLN A 471 1.10 10.84 -40.83
CA GLN A 471 0.25 9.92 -41.60
C GLN A 471 -0.96 10.66 -42.15
N LEU A 472 -1.77 11.29 -41.28
CA LEU A 472 -2.98 12.02 -41.71
C LEU A 472 -2.69 13.39 -42.32
N ARG A 473 -1.47 13.93 -42.14
CA ARG A 473 -1.00 15.22 -42.69
C ARG A 473 -1.95 16.39 -42.44
N TYR A 474 -2.55 16.43 -41.26
CA TYR A 474 -3.46 17.50 -40.88
C TYR A 474 -2.69 18.81 -40.60
N PRO A 475 -3.06 19.93 -41.25
CA PRO A 475 -2.29 21.17 -41.19
C PRO A 475 -2.17 21.74 -39.77
N GLN A 476 -3.20 21.56 -38.93
CA GLN A 476 -3.21 22.02 -37.54
C GLN A 476 -2.19 21.31 -36.63
N PHE A 477 -1.57 20.21 -37.08
CA PHE A 477 -0.52 19.49 -36.35
C PHE A 477 0.88 19.64 -36.96
N SER A 478 1.03 20.49 -37.99
CA SER A 478 2.33 20.74 -38.60
C SER A 478 3.32 21.35 -37.60
N GLY A 479 4.53 20.79 -37.53
CA GLY A 479 5.60 21.22 -36.63
C GLY A 479 5.45 20.71 -35.20
N CYS A 480 4.65 19.67 -34.96
CA CYS A 480 4.40 19.18 -33.59
C CYS A 480 5.54 18.29 -33.04
N ALA A 481 6.53 17.94 -33.86
CA ALA A 481 7.68 17.10 -33.49
C ALA A 481 8.35 17.47 -32.16
N ALA A 482 8.62 18.76 -31.92
CA ALA A 482 9.22 19.22 -30.67
C ALA A 482 8.30 18.99 -29.45
N THR A 483 6.99 19.10 -29.64
CA THR A 483 6.01 18.78 -28.60
C THR A 483 5.95 17.27 -28.36
N VAL A 484 5.97 16.46 -29.41
CA VAL A 484 5.97 14.98 -29.33
C VAL A 484 7.18 14.49 -28.54
N ASP A 485 8.38 14.99 -28.86
CA ASP A 485 9.62 14.67 -28.16
C ASP A 485 9.55 15.07 -26.69
N PHE A 486 9.14 16.31 -26.39
CA PHE A 486 8.96 16.78 -25.03
C PHE A 486 8.02 15.89 -24.19
N LEU A 487 6.86 15.50 -24.74
CA LEU A 487 5.92 14.61 -24.03
C LEU A 487 6.55 13.24 -23.76
N ARG A 488 7.22 12.62 -24.75
CA ARG A 488 7.86 11.30 -24.60
C ARG A 488 8.97 11.31 -23.57
N THR A 489 9.84 12.30 -23.61
CA THR A 489 10.99 12.42 -22.72
C THR A 489 10.53 12.61 -21.26
N VAL A 490 9.52 13.46 -21.03
CA VAL A 490 8.92 13.62 -19.70
C VAL A 490 8.21 12.34 -19.22
N ASP A 491 7.47 11.65 -20.08
CA ASP A 491 6.81 10.37 -19.75
C ASP A 491 7.82 9.29 -19.36
N ALA A 492 8.91 9.17 -20.11
CA ALA A 492 9.98 8.20 -19.87
C ALA A 492 10.66 8.45 -18.51
N ALA A 493 11.04 9.71 -18.21
CA ALA A 493 11.62 10.07 -16.93
C ALA A 493 10.65 9.87 -15.76
N PHE A 494 9.38 10.24 -15.92
CA PHE A 494 8.37 10.02 -14.89
C PHE A 494 8.11 8.51 -14.64
N ASP A 495 8.10 7.69 -15.69
CA ASP A 495 7.97 6.24 -15.56
C ASP A 495 9.16 5.61 -14.82
N VAL A 496 10.39 6.10 -15.05
CA VAL A 496 11.59 5.70 -14.28
C VAL A 496 11.44 6.06 -12.80
N LEU A 497 10.94 7.25 -12.48
CA LEU A 497 10.71 7.72 -11.10
C LEU A 497 9.50 7.03 -10.41
N ASN A 498 8.73 6.21 -11.13
CA ASN A 498 7.51 5.56 -10.63
C ASN A 498 7.50 4.04 -10.90
N SER A 499 8.67 3.42 -10.75
CA SER A 499 8.86 1.97 -10.93
C SER A 499 8.34 1.20 -9.71
N ARG A 500 7.32 0.36 -9.93
CA ARG A 500 6.56 -0.34 -8.87
C ARG A 500 6.76 -1.85 -8.83
N ASN A 501 6.98 -2.45 -10.00
CA ASN A 501 6.97 -3.89 -10.17
C ASN A 501 8.39 -4.39 -10.45
N PRO A 502 8.93 -5.34 -9.65
CA PRO A 502 10.20 -5.99 -9.94
C PRO A 502 10.28 -6.60 -11.36
N LEU A 503 9.13 -7.00 -11.93
CA LEU A 503 9.02 -7.55 -13.28
C LEU A 503 8.56 -6.51 -14.31
N GLY A 504 8.66 -5.23 -13.99
CA GLY A 504 8.34 -4.13 -14.89
C GLY A 504 9.19 -4.18 -16.16
N LYS A 505 8.63 -3.74 -17.28
CA LYS A 505 9.30 -3.66 -18.60
C LYS A 505 9.47 -2.21 -19.04
N GLY A 506 10.45 -1.96 -19.91
CA GLY A 506 10.76 -0.62 -20.42
C GLY A 506 11.19 0.34 -19.30
N HIS A 507 10.74 1.60 -19.37
CA HIS A 507 11.05 2.62 -18.35
C HIS A 507 10.45 2.34 -16.97
N LYS A 508 9.46 1.45 -16.86
CA LYS A 508 8.87 1.00 -15.58
C LYS A 508 9.59 -0.18 -14.94
N ALA A 509 10.69 -0.63 -15.55
CA ALA A 509 11.52 -1.68 -14.98
C ALA A 509 12.23 -1.17 -13.70
N PRO A 510 12.56 -2.05 -12.75
CA PRO A 510 13.44 -1.65 -11.65
C PRO A 510 14.82 -1.26 -12.19
N ILE A 511 15.52 -0.40 -11.44
CA ILE A 511 16.90 -0.04 -11.77
C ILE A 511 17.80 -1.17 -11.28
N THR A 512 18.52 -1.78 -12.21
CA THR A 512 19.43 -2.93 -12.01
C THR A 512 20.74 -2.63 -12.75
N PRO A 513 21.83 -3.35 -12.47
CA PRO A 513 23.07 -3.20 -13.24
C PRO A 513 22.88 -3.32 -14.75
N LYS A 514 21.94 -4.16 -15.21
CA LYS A 514 21.61 -4.33 -16.63
C LYS A 514 20.81 -3.18 -17.24
N THR A 515 19.98 -2.51 -16.44
CA THR A 515 19.10 -1.42 -16.91
C THR A 515 19.64 -0.03 -16.63
N LYS A 516 20.71 0.08 -15.82
CA LYS A 516 21.35 1.32 -15.37
C LYS A 516 21.65 2.27 -16.52
N GLU A 517 22.36 1.80 -17.55
CA GLU A 517 22.83 2.65 -18.63
C GLU A 517 21.67 3.36 -19.35
N ARG A 518 20.65 2.59 -19.72
CA ARG A 518 19.42 3.13 -20.32
C ARG A 518 18.74 4.15 -19.41
N VAL A 519 18.64 3.86 -18.11
CA VAL A 519 18.04 4.78 -17.13
C VAL A 519 18.84 6.08 -17.04
N MET A 520 20.17 5.98 -16.93
CA MET A 520 21.05 7.15 -16.86
C MET A 520 20.97 8.02 -18.11
N VAL A 521 20.93 7.41 -19.30
CA VAL A 521 20.74 8.13 -20.57
C VAL A 521 19.40 8.88 -20.55
N THR A 522 18.29 8.19 -20.24
CA THR A 522 16.96 8.83 -20.18
C THR A 522 16.93 10.00 -19.18
N LEU A 523 17.52 9.84 -17.99
CA LEU A 523 17.54 10.90 -16.98
C LEU A 523 18.43 12.09 -17.39
N LYS A 524 19.59 11.85 -18.00
CA LYS A 524 20.50 12.90 -18.50
C LYS A 524 19.90 13.67 -19.67
N GLU A 525 19.29 12.97 -20.63
CA GLU A 525 18.57 13.59 -21.75
C GLU A 525 17.44 14.49 -21.25
N THR A 526 16.66 14.00 -20.28
CA THR A 526 15.58 14.78 -19.68
C THR A 526 16.10 15.97 -18.88
N GLU A 527 17.20 15.81 -18.14
CA GLU A 527 17.86 16.91 -17.44
C GLU A 527 18.28 18.02 -18.40
N SER A 528 18.96 17.67 -19.50
CA SER A 528 19.38 18.61 -20.53
C SER A 528 18.17 19.35 -21.13
N LEU A 529 17.12 18.60 -21.51
CA LEU A 529 15.88 19.17 -22.02
C LEU A 529 15.25 20.16 -21.04
N LEU A 530 15.11 19.80 -19.76
CA LEU A 530 14.48 20.64 -18.74
C LEU A 530 15.29 21.91 -18.43
N ARG A 531 16.63 21.83 -18.43
CA ARG A 531 17.52 23.00 -18.27
C ARG A 531 17.37 24.00 -19.42
N GLY A 532 17.25 23.47 -20.64
CA GLY A 532 17.14 24.24 -21.88
C GLY A 532 15.78 24.91 -22.12
N LEU A 533 14.73 24.59 -21.34
CA LEU A 533 13.40 25.18 -21.55
C LEU A 533 13.38 26.68 -21.25
N LYS A 534 12.86 27.45 -22.21
CA LYS A 534 12.69 28.91 -22.15
C LYS A 534 11.21 29.28 -22.33
N ILE A 535 10.81 30.41 -21.75
CA ILE A 535 9.49 31.01 -21.93
C ILE A 535 9.62 32.42 -22.45
N ILE A 536 8.60 32.87 -23.17
CA ILE A 536 8.47 34.25 -23.60
C ILE A 536 7.81 35.01 -22.44
N GLY A 537 8.56 35.92 -21.83
CA GLY A 537 8.07 36.80 -20.77
C GLY A 537 7.08 37.84 -21.30
N LYS A 538 6.41 38.57 -20.40
CA LYS A 538 5.47 39.64 -20.76
C LYS A 538 6.16 40.75 -21.58
N ASP A 539 7.45 40.95 -21.37
CA ASP A 539 8.26 41.96 -22.05
C ASP A 539 8.83 41.44 -23.39
N ASN A 540 8.28 40.35 -23.94
CA ASN A 540 8.77 39.61 -25.12
C ASN A 540 10.21 39.07 -25.01
N ARG A 541 10.84 39.15 -23.84
CA ARG A 541 12.15 38.56 -23.60
C ARG A 541 12.04 37.06 -23.41
N VAL A 542 12.91 36.30 -24.06
CA VAL A 542 13.03 34.85 -23.87
C VAL A 542 13.90 34.60 -22.65
N VAL A 543 13.31 34.01 -21.61
CA VAL A 543 13.99 33.73 -20.33
C VAL A 543 13.87 32.25 -20.03
N HIS A 544 14.93 31.65 -19.48
CA HIS A 544 14.85 30.26 -19.03
C HIS A 544 13.75 30.08 -17.99
N VAL A 545 12.96 29.01 -18.09
CA VAL A 545 11.87 28.70 -17.14
C VAL A 545 12.42 28.67 -15.71
N HIS A 546 13.62 28.13 -15.55
CA HIS A 546 14.26 27.92 -14.28
C HIS A 546 14.72 29.22 -13.58
N SER A 547 14.83 30.33 -14.31
CA SER A 547 15.11 31.67 -13.76
C SER A 547 13.84 32.41 -13.32
N THR A 548 12.66 31.83 -13.53
CA THR A 548 11.37 32.46 -13.23
C THR A 548 10.75 31.96 -11.94
N GLN A 549 9.64 32.57 -11.51
CA GLN A 549 8.83 32.04 -10.39
C GLN A 549 8.26 30.64 -10.66
N LYS A 550 8.27 30.16 -11.92
CA LYS A 550 7.77 28.84 -12.33
C LYS A 550 8.85 27.74 -12.31
N ARG A 551 9.96 27.96 -11.60
CA ARG A 551 11.16 27.09 -11.60
C ARG A 551 11.02 25.76 -10.86
N THR A 552 10.15 25.69 -9.85
CA THR A 552 10.01 24.53 -8.95
C THR A 552 9.95 23.16 -9.64
N PRO A 553 9.12 22.92 -10.68
CA PRO A 553 9.09 21.61 -11.34
C PRO A 553 10.43 21.20 -11.95
N ILE A 554 11.21 22.16 -12.48
CA ILE A 554 12.51 21.87 -13.09
C ILE A 554 13.52 21.49 -12.00
N TYR A 555 13.59 22.29 -10.95
CA TYR A 555 14.49 22.04 -9.81
C TYR A 555 14.19 20.68 -9.19
N GLY A 556 12.91 20.37 -8.98
CA GLY A 556 12.49 19.12 -8.37
C GLY A 556 12.74 17.88 -9.23
N PHE A 557 12.50 17.94 -10.54
CA PHE A 557 12.84 16.81 -11.41
C PHE A 557 14.34 16.55 -11.45
N ILE A 558 15.16 17.59 -11.65
CA ILE A 558 16.62 17.45 -11.70
C ILE A 558 17.16 16.92 -10.35
N ALA A 559 16.64 17.42 -9.22
CA ALA A 559 16.99 16.92 -7.90
C ALA A 559 16.65 15.43 -7.76
N CYS A 560 15.45 15.01 -8.19
CA CYS A 560 15.08 13.60 -8.18
C CYS A 560 15.99 12.74 -9.06
N PHE A 561 16.39 13.21 -10.23
CA PHE A 561 17.27 12.47 -11.12
C PHE A 561 18.62 12.20 -10.46
N LYS A 562 19.24 13.25 -9.90
CA LYS A 562 20.51 13.13 -9.18
C LYS A 562 20.39 12.24 -7.94
N SER A 563 19.34 12.43 -7.14
CA SER A 563 19.10 11.65 -5.93
C SER A 563 18.83 10.17 -6.22
N VAL A 564 18.05 9.83 -7.25
CA VAL A 564 17.82 8.42 -7.62
C VAL A 564 19.09 7.74 -8.12
N ILE A 565 19.93 8.46 -8.88
CA ILE A 565 21.24 7.97 -9.30
C ILE A 565 22.12 7.71 -8.07
N GLY A 566 22.22 8.68 -7.16
CA GLY A 566 23.01 8.53 -5.93
C GLY A 566 22.54 7.40 -5.02
N ILE A 567 21.22 7.25 -4.83
CA ILE A 567 20.65 6.13 -4.04
C ILE A 567 20.96 4.78 -4.70
N TYR A 568 20.91 4.70 -6.03
CA TYR A 568 21.23 3.47 -6.76
C TYR A 568 22.72 3.10 -6.58
N GLU A 569 23.62 4.08 -6.69
CA GLU A 569 25.06 3.89 -6.43
C GLU A 569 25.30 3.40 -4.99
N ASP A 570 24.66 4.04 -4.01
CA ASP A 570 24.83 3.72 -2.58
C ASP A 570 24.25 2.35 -2.16
N LEU A 571 23.16 1.90 -2.80
CA LEU A 571 22.43 0.69 -2.38
C LEU A 571 22.68 -0.54 -3.25
N VAL A 572 22.95 -0.37 -4.54
CA VAL A 572 23.00 -1.45 -5.52
C VAL A 572 24.40 -1.65 -6.09
N GLU A 573 25.16 -0.57 -6.34
CA GLU A 573 26.51 -0.68 -6.93
C GLU A 573 27.62 -0.81 -5.90
N HIS A 574 27.36 -0.43 -4.66
CA HIS A 574 28.32 -0.54 -3.59
C HIS A 574 28.82 -1.99 -3.43
N PRO A 575 30.12 -2.23 -3.15
CA PRO A 575 30.68 -3.59 -3.03
C PRO A 575 29.95 -4.49 -2.00
N ALA A 576 29.41 -3.87 -0.96
CA ALA A 576 28.52 -4.50 0.02
C ALA A 576 27.03 -4.26 -0.31
N ALA A 577 26.62 -4.51 -1.56
CA ALA A 577 25.30 -4.15 -2.07
C ALA A 577 24.17 -4.69 -1.17
N LEU A 578 23.37 -3.77 -0.61
CA LEU A 578 22.26 -4.09 0.27
C LEU A 578 21.00 -4.49 -0.51
N CYS A 579 20.91 -4.08 -1.79
CA CYS A 579 19.76 -4.29 -2.64
C CYS A 579 20.18 -4.82 -4.01
N ARG A 580 19.43 -5.80 -4.54
CA ARG A 580 19.63 -6.32 -5.92
C ARG A 580 19.17 -5.33 -7.00
N TYR A 581 18.20 -4.49 -6.66
CA TYR A 581 17.56 -3.54 -7.56
C TYR A 581 16.90 -2.42 -6.77
N LEU A 582 16.64 -1.29 -7.42
CA LEU A 582 15.92 -0.15 -6.84
C LEU A 582 14.53 0.01 -7.48
N LEU A 583 13.50 0.09 -6.62
CA LEU A 583 12.15 0.50 -6.99
C LEU A 583 11.90 1.93 -6.53
N THR A 584 11.89 2.85 -7.47
CA THR A 584 11.73 4.29 -7.22
C THR A 584 10.38 4.64 -6.60
N TYR A 585 9.35 3.82 -6.78
CA TYR A 585 8.06 4.05 -6.12
C TYR A 585 8.13 4.03 -4.60
N LYS A 586 9.08 3.29 -4.01
CA LYS A 586 9.27 3.24 -2.55
C LYS A 586 9.78 4.56 -1.95
N LEU A 587 10.26 5.45 -2.82
CA LEU A 587 10.69 6.80 -2.49
C LEU A 587 9.55 7.82 -2.68
N SER A 588 8.36 7.41 -3.11
CA SER A 588 7.26 8.32 -3.43
C SER A 588 6.44 8.69 -2.20
N GLN A 589 5.96 9.93 -2.17
CA GLN A 589 5.02 10.43 -1.17
C GLN A 589 3.61 9.82 -1.30
N ASP A 590 3.32 9.08 -2.37
CA ASP A 590 2.07 8.31 -2.55
C ASP A 590 1.74 7.46 -1.30
N HIS A 591 2.74 6.93 -0.58
CA HIS A 591 2.52 6.15 0.63
C HIS A 591 1.88 6.97 1.76
N LEU A 592 2.27 8.24 1.94
CA LEU A 592 1.65 9.17 2.88
C LEU A 592 0.26 9.61 2.40
N GLU A 593 0.07 9.88 1.10
CA GLU A 593 -1.25 10.22 0.57
C GLU A 593 -2.28 9.09 0.79
N LEU A 594 -1.84 7.83 0.63
CA LEU A 594 -2.66 6.65 0.93
C LEU A 594 -2.97 6.55 2.42
N PHE A 595 -2.01 6.88 3.30
CA PHE A 595 -2.22 6.93 4.75
C PHE A 595 -3.24 8.02 5.13
N PHE A 596 -3.12 9.23 4.60
CA PHE A 596 -4.11 10.28 4.79
C PHE A 596 -5.48 9.91 4.24
N SER A 597 -5.54 9.22 3.10
CA SER A 597 -6.79 8.70 2.56
C SER A 597 -7.43 7.68 3.51
N ALA A 598 -6.63 6.83 4.16
CA ALA A 598 -7.11 5.91 5.18
C ALA A 598 -7.63 6.64 6.43
N ILE A 599 -6.95 7.68 6.90
CA ILE A 599 -7.43 8.53 8.01
C ILE A 599 -8.79 9.14 7.66
N ARG A 600 -8.92 9.78 6.49
CA ARG A 600 -10.18 10.40 6.05
C ARG A 600 -11.31 9.39 5.91
N ALA A 601 -11.02 8.21 5.36
CA ALA A 601 -12.02 7.15 5.18
C ALA A 601 -12.64 6.67 6.51
N ARG A 602 -11.92 6.80 7.62
CA ARG A 602 -12.43 6.44 8.96
C ARG A 602 -13.49 7.40 9.49
N GLY A 603 -13.52 8.64 9.02
CA GLY A 603 -14.59 9.60 9.33
C GLY A 603 -15.90 9.32 8.58
N GLY A 604 -15.94 8.31 7.71
CA GLY A 604 -17.12 7.94 6.92
C GLY A 604 -17.50 9.05 5.94
N HIS A 605 -18.56 9.80 6.25
CA HIS A 605 -18.98 10.96 5.48
C HIS A 605 -18.25 12.25 5.88
N ASN A 606 -17.56 12.26 7.03
CA ASN A 606 -16.71 13.36 7.45
C ASN A 606 -15.28 13.14 6.93
N ASN A 607 -14.95 13.76 5.81
CA ASN A 607 -13.62 13.64 5.21
C ASN A 607 -12.60 14.65 5.79
N ASN A 608 -13.00 15.53 6.71
CA ASN A 608 -12.13 16.52 7.36
C ASN A 608 -12.12 16.28 8.88
N PRO A 609 -11.25 15.38 9.37
CA PRO A 609 -11.26 15.02 10.79
C PRO A 609 -10.76 16.18 11.66
N ASN A 610 -11.34 16.34 12.85
CA ASN A 610 -10.74 17.18 13.89
C ASN A 610 -9.57 16.44 14.60
N VAL A 611 -8.86 17.12 15.51
CA VAL A 611 -7.70 16.55 16.21
C VAL A 611 -8.02 15.21 16.90
N ARG A 612 -9.17 15.11 17.57
CA ARG A 612 -9.57 13.89 18.30
C ARG A 612 -9.84 12.73 17.34
N GLN A 613 -10.54 13.00 16.25
CA GLN A 613 -10.82 12.03 15.19
C GLN A 613 -9.53 11.60 14.49
N PHE A 614 -8.62 12.53 14.22
CA PHE A 614 -7.30 12.23 13.66
C PHE A 614 -6.50 11.31 14.58
N ARG A 615 -6.38 11.67 15.87
CA ARG A 615 -5.68 10.87 16.89
C ARG A 615 -6.26 9.46 17.00
N GLY A 616 -7.59 9.35 17.06
CA GLY A 616 -8.28 8.07 17.05
C GLY A 616 -7.95 7.26 15.79
N ALA A 617 -8.04 7.89 14.62
CA ALA A 617 -7.72 7.24 13.35
C ALA A 617 -6.26 6.77 13.28
N TYR A 618 -5.30 7.63 13.61
CA TYR A 618 -3.87 7.33 13.67
C TYR A 618 -3.59 6.12 14.56
N LYS A 619 -4.12 6.13 15.78
CA LYS A 619 -4.01 5.04 16.75
C LYS A 619 -4.46 3.69 16.21
N HIS A 620 -5.58 3.68 15.47
CA HIS A 620 -6.09 2.47 14.84
C HIS A 620 -5.19 2.00 13.67
N LEU A 621 -4.63 2.93 12.89
CA LEU A 621 -3.79 2.62 11.73
C LEU A 621 -2.39 2.12 12.11
N VAL A 622 -1.84 2.56 13.24
CA VAL A 622 -0.58 2.03 13.79
C VAL A 622 -0.73 0.58 14.25
N ARG A 623 -1.95 0.14 14.62
CA ARG A 623 -2.23 -1.21 15.12
C ARG A 623 -2.78 -2.17 14.06
N HIS A 624 -3.47 -1.67 13.04
CA HIS A 624 -4.16 -2.49 12.05
C HIS A 624 -3.92 -2.01 10.62
N GLN A 625 -3.61 -2.97 9.73
CA GLN A 625 -3.42 -2.72 8.31
C GLN A 625 -4.74 -2.34 7.60
N VAL A 626 -4.72 -1.24 6.84
CA VAL A 626 -5.82 -0.89 5.92
C VAL A 626 -5.55 -1.43 4.53
N LYS A 627 -6.40 -2.34 4.05
CA LYS A 627 -6.39 -2.82 2.66
C LYS A 627 -7.29 -2.01 1.70
N LYS A 628 -7.99 -0.97 2.17
CA LYS A 628 -8.94 -0.20 1.34
C LYS A 628 -8.97 1.31 1.67
N GLY A 629 -8.75 2.13 0.66
CA GLY A 629 -8.95 3.58 0.67
C GLY A 629 -9.64 4.02 -0.62
N THR A 630 -10.53 5.01 -0.51
CA THR A 630 -11.29 5.65 -1.60
C THR A 630 -10.64 6.95 -2.08
N GLY A 631 -9.33 7.12 -1.83
CA GLY A 631 -8.57 8.32 -2.14
C GLY A 631 -8.27 8.53 -3.64
N ASN A 632 -7.75 9.71 -3.97
CA ASN A 632 -7.38 10.10 -5.34
C ASN A 632 -6.24 9.25 -5.94
N CYS A 633 -5.49 8.54 -5.09
CA CYS A 633 -4.52 7.52 -5.45
C CYS A 633 -5.20 6.15 -5.51
N LEU A 634 -5.19 5.53 -6.71
CA LEU A 634 -5.68 4.17 -6.89
C LEU A 634 -4.76 3.21 -6.13
N LEU A 635 -5.26 2.55 -5.08
CA LEU A 635 -4.51 1.52 -4.36
C LEU A 635 -4.10 0.40 -5.33
N ARG A 636 -2.82 0.41 -5.68
CA ARG A 636 -2.09 -0.66 -6.35
C ARG A 636 -0.89 -1.13 -5.54
N ASP A 637 -0.77 -0.62 -4.32
CA ASP A 637 0.32 -0.84 -3.39
C ASP A 637 -0.17 -1.75 -2.25
N ASN A 638 0.47 -2.92 -2.12
CA ASN A 638 0.18 -3.92 -1.10
C ASN A 638 1.22 -3.88 0.05
N THR A 639 2.04 -2.83 0.15
CA THR A 639 2.97 -2.68 1.28
C THR A 639 2.19 -2.64 2.61
N ALA A 640 2.49 -3.61 3.47
CA ALA A 640 1.86 -3.72 4.78
C ALA A 640 2.34 -2.56 5.67
N ILE A 641 1.51 -2.11 6.62
CA ILE A 641 2.08 -1.36 7.74
C ILE A 641 2.79 -2.40 8.62
N LEU A 642 4.01 -2.12 9.08
CA LEU A 642 4.70 -3.04 9.99
C LEU A 642 3.85 -3.17 11.27
N ASP A 643 3.23 -4.34 11.47
CA ASP A 643 2.41 -4.59 12.64
C ASP A 643 3.28 -4.66 13.89
N SER A 644 2.84 -4.01 14.96
CA SER A 644 3.46 -4.08 16.29
C SER A 644 3.17 -5.40 17.03
N THR A 645 2.74 -6.44 16.32
CA THR A 645 2.37 -7.75 16.84
C THR A 645 2.93 -8.88 15.97
N PRO A 646 3.38 -10.01 16.57
CA PRO A 646 3.94 -11.12 15.82
C PRO A 646 2.91 -11.73 14.84
N ALA A 647 3.39 -12.02 13.62
CA ALA A 647 2.59 -12.30 12.44
C ALA A 647 1.82 -13.64 12.48
N THR A 648 0.59 -13.66 11.97
CA THR A 648 0.02 -14.86 11.32
C THR A 648 -1.10 -14.56 10.30
N VAL A 649 -0.86 -15.04 9.07
CA VAL A 649 -1.76 -15.56 8.01
C VAL A 649 -2.81 -14.64 7.34
N ASN A 650 -2.59 -14.44 6.03
CA ASN A 650 -3.56 -13.97 5.04
C ASN A 650 -4.43 -15.13 4.52
N ILE A 651 -5.74 -14.93 4.39
CA ILE A 651 -6.58 -15.72 3.47
C ILE A 651 -7.44 -14.76 2.64
N ALA A 652 -7.27 -14.81 1.32
CA ALA A 652 -8.15 -14.19 0.35
C ALA A 652 -9.19 -15.22 -0.10
N ARG A 653 -10.48 -14.84 -0.11
CA ARG A 653 -11.51 -15.57 -0.87
C ARG A 653 -12.08 -14.62 -1.93
N ARG A 654 -11.98 -15.02 -3.20
CA ARG A 654 -12.75 -14.47 -4.33
C ARG A 654 -14.05 -15.27 -4.40
N LEU A 655 -15.17 -14.57 -4.50
CA LEU A 655 -16.45 -15.14 -4.93
C LEU A 655 -16.66 -14.69 -6.38
N ASP A 656 -16.70 -15.66 -7.29
CA ASP A 656 -17.13 -15.46 -8.67
C ASP A 656 -18.66 -15.52 -8.71
N VAL A 657 -19.27 -14.45 -9.22
CA VAL A 657 -20.70 -14.42 -9.54
C VAL A 657 -20.83 -14.56 -11.05
N VAL A 658 -21.34 -15.70 -11.50
CA VAL A 658 -21.73 -15.95 -12.89
C VAL A 658 -23.10 -15.31 -13.14
N PRO A 659 -23.33 -14.55 -14.22
CA PRO A 659 -24.67 -14.13 -14.61
C PRO A 659 -25.38 -15.25 -15.36
N VAL A 660 -26.63 -15.52 -14.96
CA VAL A 660 -27.60 -16.36 -15.68
C VAL A 660 -28.22 -15.53 -16.82
N GLU A 661 -28.29 -16.11 -18.02
CA GLU A 661 -29.04 -15.60 -19.17
C GLU A 661 -30.43 -16.28 -19.24
N ALA A 662 -31.46 -15.52 -19.60
CA ALA A 662 -32.62 -16.00 -20.37
C ALA A 662 -33.33 -14.84 -21.09
N LEU A 663 -33.83 -15.17 -22.29
CA LEU A 663 -34.36 -14.35 -23.39
C LEU A 663 -35.70 -13.64 -23.12
N VAL A 664 -35.97 -12.55 -23.85
CA VAL A 664 -37.19 -12.32 -24.68
C VAL A 664 -36.84 -11.35 -25.83
N LEU A 665 -37.28 -11.69 -27.05
CA LEU A 665 -37.28 -10.90 -28.29
C LEU A 665 -38.50 -9.99 -28.35
N GLU A 666 -38.34 -8.77 -28.89
CA GLU A 666 -39.33 -8.04 -29.73
C GLU A 666 -38.74 -6.67 -30.13
N ASP A 667 -38.39 -6.51 -31.41
CA ASP A 667 -38.85 -5.46 -32.35
C ASP A 667 -37.88 -5.25 -33.54
N ASP A 668 -38.44 -5.43 -34.74
CA ASP A 668 -37.83 -5.55 -36.07
C ASP A 668 -37.57 -4.20 -36.79
N ALA A 669 -37.25 -3.12 -36.08
CA ALA A 669 -37.19 -1.78 -36.68
C ALA A 669 -35.77 -1.24 -36.95
N ILE A 670 -34.87 -2.02 -37.57
CA ILE A 670 -33.49 -1.54 -37.93
C ILE A 670 -33.19 -1.57 -39.44
N CYS A 671 -34.11 -2.07 -40.28
CA CYS A 671 -33.84 -2.23 -41.72
C CYS A 671 -33.79 -0.92 -42.53
N ASP A 672 -34.34 0.19 -42.02
CA ASP A 672 -34.45 1.46 -42.78
C ASP A 672 -33.52 2.56 -42.26
N LEU A 673 -32.22 2.26 -42.16
CA LEU A 673 -31.22 3.27 -41.76
C LEU A 673 -30.50 3.89 -42.98
N PRO A 674 -30.33 5.23 -43.00
CA PRO A 674 -29.71 5.92 -44.12
C PRO A 674 -28.25 5.53 -44.29
N ASP A 675 -27.83 5.37 -45.55
CA ASP A 675 -26.47 4.97 -45.87
C ASP A 675 -25.46 6.03 -45.40
N VAL A 676 -24.33 5.56 -44.87
CA VAL A 676 -23.23 6.41 -44.40
C VAL A 676 -22.01 6.02 -45.20
N ASN A 677 -21.68 6.86 -46.18
CA ASN A 677 -20.49 6.73 -47.00
C ASN A 677 -19.22 6.92 -46.15
N ASN A 678 -18.33 5.93 -46.29
CA ASN A 678 -16.91 5.81 -45.89
C ASN A 678 -16.46 6.31 -44.51
N LEU A 679 -15.74 5.44 -43.79
CA LEU A 679 -15.06 5.79 -42.55
C LEU A 679 -13.86 6.71 -42.87
N SER A 680 -13.60 7.71 -42.02
CA SER A 680 -12.39 8.54 -42.14
C SER A 680 -11.15 7.70 -41.81
N GLU A 681 -10.01 7.99 -42.44
CA GLU A 681 -8.72 7.34 -42.17
C GLU A 681 -8.34 7.39 -40.66
N TYR A 682 -8.74 8.47 -39.97
CA TYR A 682 -8.65 8.58 -38.53
C TYR A 682 -9.42 7.47 -37.79
N LYS A 683 -10.68 7.24 -38.18
CA LYS A 683 -11.54 6.21 -37.58
C LYS A 683 -11.00 4.83 -37.90
N GLU A 684 -10.48 4.59 -39.11
CA GLU A 684 -9.87 3.31 -39.46
C GLU A 684 -8.69 2.98 -38.53
N ALA A 685 -7.82 3.96 -38.26
CA ALA A 685 -6.72 3.82 -37.32
C ALA A 685 -7.20 3.51 -35.89
N ALA A 686 -8.23 4.21 -35.43
CA ALA A 686 -8.82 3.99 -34.11
C ALA A 686 -9.48 2.59 -34.01
N ILE A 687 -10.19 2.16 -35.05
CA ILE A 687 -10.82 0.84 -35.14
C ILE A 687 -9.75 -0.24 -35.08
N SER A 688 -8.69 -0.15 -35.89
CA SER A 688 -7.59 -1.12 -35.89
C SER A 688 -6.97 -1.30 -34.50
N TYR A 689 -6.77 -0.21 -33.76
CA TYR A 689 -6.30 -0.28 -32.37
C TYR A 689 -7.30 -0.96 -31.42
N ILE A 690 -8.61 -0.67 -31.55
CA ILE A 690 -9.67 -1.33 -30.77
C ILE A 690 -9.73 -2.83 -31.12
N THR A 691 -9.59 -3.18 -32.40
CA THR A 691 -9.59 -4.55 -32.89
C THR A 691 -8.45 -5.35 -32.26
N GLY A 692 -7.24 -4.80 -32.16
CA GLY A 692 -6.14 -5.44 -31.43
C GLY A 692 -6.48 -5.76 -29.96
N PHE A 693 -7.23 -4.88 -29.28
CA PHE A 693 -7.74 -5.15 -27.93
C PHE A 693 -8.82 -6.24 -27.91
N ILE A 694 -9.73 -6.26 -28.89
CA ILE A 694 -10.75 -7.30 -29.02
C ILE A 694 -10.11 -8.67 -29.27
N VAL A 695 -9.12 -8.76 -30.17
CA VAL A 695 -8.36 -10.00 -30.42
C VAL A 695 -7.73 -10.52 -29.14
N LYS A 696 -7.11 -9.64 -28.34
CA LYS A 696 -6.58 -10.02 -27.01
C LYS A 696 -7.65 -10.59 -26.08
N LYS A 697 -8.87 -10.06 -26.11
CA LYS A 697 -10.00 -10.53 -25.29
C LYS A 697 -10.61 -11.83 -25.82
N LEU A 698 -10.67 -11.99 -27.13
CA LEU A 698 -11.14 -13.20 -27.79
C LEU A 698 -10.19 -14.38 -27.52
N LYS A 699 -8.86 -14.18 -27.61
CA LYS A 699 -7.86 -15.22 -27.28
C LYS A 699 -7.93 -15.72 -25.83
N GLN A 700 -8.51 -14.94 -24.91
CA GLN A 700 -8.73 -15.38 -23.52
C GLN A 700 -9.97 -16.28 -23.37
N LYS A 701 -10.88 -16.29 -24.35
CA LYS A 701 -12.16 -17.01 -24.31
C LYS A 701 -12.24 -18.17 -25.31
N ILE A 702 -11.55 -18.05 -26.45
CA ILE A 702 -11.55 -19.07 -27.49
C ILE A 702 -10.59 -20.19 -27.09
N THR A 703 -11.11 -21.41 -27.05
CA THR A 703 -10.33 -22.64 -26.80
C THR A 703 -9.79 -23.27 -28.09
N CYS A 704 -10.42 -22.99 -29.23
CA CYS A 704 -10.02 -23.49 -30.55
C CYS A 704 -8.73 -22.81 -31.04
N MET A 705 -7.65 -23.59 -31.21
CA MET A 705 -6.33 -23.10 -31.66
C MET A 705 -6.36 -22.48 -33.08
N PRO A 706 -6.92 -23.13 -34.12
CA PRO A 706 -7.04 -22.54 -35.46
C PRO A 706 -7.74 -21.18 -35.46
N CYS A 707 -8.86 -21.06 -34.74
CA CYS A 707 -9.60 -19.80 -34.61
C CYS A 707 -8.79 -18.73 -33.88
N SER A 708 -8.01 -19.11 -32.86
CA SER A 708 -7.13 -18.18 -32.13
C SER A 708 -6.00 -17.66 -33.01
N GLN A 709 -5.40 -18.52 -33.85
CA GLN A 709 -4.34 -18.15 -34.79
C GLN A 709 -4.85 -17.24 -35.90
N ALA A 710 -6.01 -17.54 -36.49
CA ALA A 710 -6.64 -16.76 -37.57
C ALA A 710 -7.00 -15.30 -37.20
N LEU A 711 -7.10 -14.98 -35.90
CA LEU A 711 -7.36 -13.63 -35.42
C LEU A 711 -6.13 -12.70 -35.49
N THR A 712 -4.94 -13.25 -35.68
CA THR A 712 -3.68 -12.49 -35.77
C THR A 712 -2.98 -12.70 -37.10
N SER A 713 -2.30 -11.67 -37.59
CA SER A 713 -1.44 -11.77 -38.78
C SER A 713 -0.11 -11.07 -38.54
N ASP A 714 0.96 -11.61 -39.11
CA ASP A 714 2.30 -11.02 -39.04
C ASP A 714 2.57 -9.96 -40.11
N GLU A 715 1.79 -9.95 -41.21
CA GLU A 715 2.10 -9.18 -42.42
C GLU A 715 1.54 -7.75 -42.46
N SER A 716 0.41 -7.43 -41.81
CA SER A 716 -0.20 -6.10 -41.90
C SER A 716 -0.38 -5.43 -40.52
N VAL A 717 0.55 -4.54 -40.15
CA VAL A 717 0.41 -3.70 -38.95
C VAL A 717 0.04 -2.29 -39.37
N HIS A 718 -1.15 -1.84 -38.96
CA HIS A 718 -1.56 -0.46 -39.18
C HIS A 718 -0.53 0.52 -38.57
N PRO A 719 -0.14 1.64 -39.22
CA PRO A 719 0.96 2.50 -38.74
C PRO A 719 0.78 3.01 -37.29
N LEU A 720 -0.46 3.30 -36.89
CA LEU A 720 -0.78 3.65 -35.50
C LEU A 720 -0.45 2.52 -34.49
N LEU A 721 -0.65 1.25 -34.85
CA LEU A 721 -0.29 0.11 -34.00
C LEU A 721 1.23 -0.01 -33.89
N ALA A 722 1.97 0.17 -34.99
CA ALA A 722 3.43 0.16 -34.99
C ALA A 722 4.02 1.26 -34.10
N LEU A 723 3.50 2.49 -34.20
CA LEU A 723 3.91 3.62 -33.35
C LEU A 723 3.65 3.41 -31.85
N LYS A 724 2.71 2.53 -31.51
CA LYS A 724 2.28 2.28 -30.13
C LYS A 724 2.78 0.98 -29.54
N ASP A 725 3.27 0.07 -30.37
CA ASP A 725 3.68 -1.23 -29.89
C ASP A 725 4.96 -1.12 -29.08
N ARG A 726 4.96 -1.83 -27.95
CA ARG A 726 6.08 -1.95 -27.01
C ARG A 726 6.37 -3.42 -26.71
N GLY A 727 6.00 -4.32 -27.64
CA GLY A 727 6.16 -5.77 -27.53
C GLY A 727 5.00 -6.48 -26.83
N GLY A 728 3.77 -5.95 -26.91
CA GLY A 728 2.64 -6.54 -26.19
C GLY A 728 1.25 -6.26 -26.77
N LEU A 729 1.15 -5.49 -27.86
CA LEU A 729 -0.09 -5.33 -28.61
C LEU A 729 -0.31 -6.54 -29.53
N GLN A 730 -1.57 -6.92 -29.73
CA GLN A 730 -1.91 -7.95 -30.70
C GLN A 730 -2.10 -7.29 -32.07
N LYS A 731 -1.53 -7.88 -33.11
CA LYS A 731 -1.65 -7.45 -34.51
C LYS A 731 -2.89 -8.14 -35.11
N PRO A 732 -4.02 -7.43 -35.31
CA PRO A 732 -5.24 -8.05 -35.79
C PRO A 732 -5.12 -8.46 -37.27
N SER A 733 -5.79 -9.54 -37.65
CA SER A 733 -5.94 -9.95 -39.05
C SER A 733 -6.85 -8.98 -39.83
N GLN A 734 -6.76 -9.00 -41.17
CA GLN A 734 -7.65 -8.21 -42.02
C GLN A 734 -9.12 -8.61 -41.84
N GLY A 735 -9.40 -9.90 -41.67
CA GLY A 735 -10.75 -10.43 -41.44
C GLY A 735 -11.44 -9.85 -40.22
N ILE A 736 -10.79 -9.91 -39.05
CA ILE A 736 -11.36 -9.39 -37.80
C ILE A 736 -11.46 -7.85 -37.81
N THR A 737 -10.54 -7.19 -38.53
CA THR A 737 -10.58 -5.74 -38.74
C THR A 737 -11.81 -5.37 -39.57
N ALA A 738 -12.08 -6.06 -40.68
CA ALA A 738 -13.27 -5.85 -41.51
C ALA A 738 -14.59 -6.03 -40.73
N VAL A 739 -14.67 -7.01 -39.84
CA VAL A 739 -15.83 -7.20 -38.94
C VAL A 739 -16.05 -5.98 -38.03
N CYS A 740 -14.97 -5.43 -37.46
CA CYS A 740 -15.06 -4.24 -36.62
C CYS A 740 -15.46 -2.99 -37.42
N HIS A 741 -14.98 -2.85 -38.67
CA HIS A 741 -15.43 -1.79 -39.58
C HIS A 741 -16.92 -1.90 -39.92
N ALA A 742 -17.40 -3.11 -40.23
CA ALA A 742 -18.83 -3.34 -40.45
C ALA A 742 -19.66 -2.98 -39.21
N THR A 743 -19.16 -3.34 -38.02
CA THR A 743 -19.82 -3.01 -36.75
C THR A 743 -19.85 -1.49 -36.49
N GLU A 744 -18.76 -0.75 -36.76
CA GLU A 744 -18.74 0.72 -36.61
C GLU A 744 -19.67 1.41 -37.62
N ARG A 745 -19.77 0.92 -38.86
CA ARG A 745 -20.74 1.45 -39.85
C ARG A 745 -22.18 1.32 -39.34
N CYS A 746 -22.53 0.17 -38.77
CA CYS A 746 -23.84 -0.03 -38.13
C CYS A 746 -24.05 0.96 -36.96
N PHE A 747 -23.04 1.19 -36.13
CA PHE A 747 -23.12 2.21 -35.07
C PHE A 747 -23.36 3.62 -35.59
N GLN A 748 -22.67 4.01 -36.66
CA GLN A 748 -22.83 5.35 -37.23
C GLN A 748 -24.20 5.55 -37.85
N ARG A 749 -24.75 4.53 -38.51
CA ARG A 749 -26.14 4.54 -39.00
C ARG A 749 -27.13 4.79 -37.86
N ILE A 750 -27.00 4.05 -36.75
CA ILE A 750 -27.85 4.19 -35.56
C ILE A 750 -27.68 5.56 -34.90
N LEU A 751 -26.46 6.07 -34.81
CA LEU A 751 -26.19 7.39 -34.23
C LEU A 751 -26.77 8.51 -35.09
N LYS A 752 -26.68 8.39 -36.42
CA LYS A 752 -27.25 9.37 -37.37
C LYS A 752 -28.77 9.41 -37.26
N ALA A 753 -29.42 8.25 -37.16
CA ALA A 753 -30.87 8.16 -36.98
C ALA A 753 -31.35 8.70 -35.61
N ASN A 754 -30.53 8.60 -34.56
CA ASN A 754 -30.85 9.10 -33.22
C ASN A 754 -30.35 10.54 -32.94
N GLU A 755 -30.01 11.33 -33.95
CA GLU A 755 -29.45 12.69 -33.79
C GLU A 755 -28.21 12.75 -32.88
N GLY A 756 -27.40 11.68 -32.86
CA GLY A 756 -26.21 11.57 -32.00
C GLY A 756 -26.50 11.20 -30.54
N LYS A 757 -27.76 10.89 -30.17
CA LYS A 757 -28.11 10.36 -28.84
C LYS A 757 -27.80 8.86 -28.76
N ALA A 758 -27.45 8.40 -27.56
CA ALA A 758 -27.22 6.98 -27.31
C ALA A 758 -28.48 6.16 -27.61
N PRO A 759 -28.37 4.99 -28.27
CA PRO A 759 -29.52 4.14 -28.54
C PRO A 759 -30.19 3.71 -27.22
N ARG A 760 -31.51 3.88 -27.14
CA ARG A 760 -32.34 3.54 -25.97
C ARG A 760 -33.14 2.27 -26.29
N GLY A 761 -32.88 1.18 -25.57
CA GLY A 761 -33.63 -0.07 -25.73
C GLY A 761 -32.84 -1.31 -25.29
N ARG A 762 -33.55 -2.37 -24.87
CA ARG A 762 -32.94 -3.71 -24.76
C ARG A 762 -32.86 -4.28 -26.18
N GLY A 763 -31.76 -4.96 -26.53
CA GLY A 763 -31.64 -5.63 -27.83
C GLY A 763 -30.81 -4.92 -28.93
N THR A 764 -30.42 -3.65 -28.78
CA THR A 764 -29.62 -2.93 -29.80
C THR A 764 -28.32 -3.66 -30.18
N THR A 765 -27.66 -4.30 -29.20
CA THR A 765 -26.44 -5.08 -29.47
C THR A 765 -26.73 -6.31 -30.31
N ALA A 766 -27.84 -7.01 -30.05
CA ALA A 766 -28.22 -8.20 -30.79
C ALA A 766 -28.57 -7.85 -32.24
N ALA A 767 -29.28 -6.74 -32.46
CA ALA A 767 -29.66 -6.30 -33.79
C ALA A 767 -28.46 -5.82 -34.63
N ILE A 768 -27.49 -5.09 -34.03
CA ILE A 768 -26.22 -4.76 -34.70
C ILE A 768 -25.46 -6.04 -35.07
N VAL A 769 -25.38 -7.01 -34.15
CA VAL A 769 -24.67 -8.26 -34.40
C VAL A 769 -25.34 -9.05 -35.53
N ALA A 770 -26.67 -9.11 -35.56
CA ALA A 770 -27.41 -9.76 -36.64
C ALA A 770 -27.09 -9.11 -38.00
N GLN A 771 -27.18 -7.77 -38.07
CA GLN A 771 -26.85 -7.04 -39.30
C GLN A 771 -25.41 -7.26 -39.76
N VAL A 772 -24.44 -7.23 -38.83
CA VAL A 772 -23.03 -7.44 -39.18
C VAL A 772 -22.76 -8.86 -39.68
N VAL A 773 -23.44 -9.86 -39.11
CA VAL A 773 -23.33 -11.24 -39.58
C VAL A 773 -23.87 -11.35 -41.02
N THR A 774 -24.98 -10.69 -41.35
CA THR A 774 -25.51 -10.62 -42.70
C THR A 774 -24.57 -9.87 -43.66
N ASP A 775 -24.04 -8.71 -43.26
CA ASP A 775 -23.10 -7.92 -44.08
C ASP A 775 -21.74 -8.63 -44.34
N CYS A 776 -21.43 -9.65 -43.53
CA CYS A 776 -20.17 -10.39 -43.56
C CYS A 776 -20.31 -11.82 -44.10
N SER A 777 -21.52 -12.33 -44.32
CA SER A 777 -21.76 -13.72 -44.72
C SER A 777 -21.19 -14.04 -46.11
N GLU A 778 -21.22 -13.08 -47.03
CA GLU A 778 -20.71 -13.23 -48.41
C GLU A 778 -19.20 -12.96 -48.53
N LYS A 779 -18.54 -12.50 -47.47
CA LYS A 779 -17.12 -12.13 -47.49
C LYS A 779 -16.27 -13.28 -46.97
N ASN A 780 -15.23 -13.65 -47.71
CA ASN A 780 -14.23 -14.61 -47.24
C ASN A 780 -13.27 -13.97 -46.21
N LEU A 781 -13.79 -13.71 -45.00
CA LEU A 781 -13.08 -12.97 -43.94
C LEU A 781 -11.89 -13.75 -43.37
N PHE A 782 -11.97 -15.08 -43.33
CA PHE A 782 -10.92 -15.95 -42.76
C PHE A 782 -10.63 -17.12 -43.72
N PRO A 783 -9.82 -16.89 -44.76
CA PRO A 783 -9.48 -17.92 -45.75
C PRO A 783 -8.86 -19.16 -45.11
N GLN A 784 -8.11 -18.97 -44.02
CA GLN A 784 -7.39 -20.02 -43.29
C GLN A 784 -8.32 -20.93 -42.46
N LEU A 785 -9.58 -20.54 -42.28
CA LEU A 785 -10.59 -21.34 -41.58
C LEU A 785 -11.55 -22.02 -42.56
N HIS A 786 -11.37 -21.89 -43.87
CA HIS A 786 -12.32 -22.40 -44.86
C HIS A 786 -12.45 -23.93 -44.82
N SER A 787 -11.36 -24.67 -44.63
CA SER A 787 -11.39 -26.13 -44.40
C SER A 787 -11.92 -26.49 -43.01
N HIS A 788 -11.51 -25.74 -41.97
CA HIS A 788 -11.95 -25.91 -40.58
C HIS A 788 -13.47 -25.76 -40.41
N MET A 789 -14.15 -25.03 -41.31
CA MET A 789 -15.61 -24.89 -41.33
C MET A 789 -16.33 -26.20 -41.68
N PHE A 790 -15.72 -27.08 -42.47
CA PHE A 790 -16.32 -28.34 -42.92
C PHE A 790 -16.06 -29.51 -41.96
N ASP A 791 -15.10 -29.37 -41.03
CA ASP A 791 -14.78 -30.37 -40.01
C ASP A 791 -15.76 -30.35 -38.81
N MET A 792 -16.80 -29.50 -38.84
CA MET A 792 -17.64 -29.16 -37.69
C MET A 792 -19.14 -29.24 -38.01
N CYS A 793 -19.98 -29.42 -36.97
CA CYS A 793 -21.43 -29.44 -37.12
C CYS A 793 -21.96 -28.08 -37.61
N ALA A 794 -22.99 -28.07 -38.46
CA ALA A 794 -23.56 -26.86 -39.09
C ALA A 794 -24.01 -25.77 -38.07
N GLU A 795 -24.43 -26.19 -36.88
CA GLU A 795 -24.83 -25.30 -35.77
C GLU A 795 -23.64 -24.63 -35.06
N SER A 796 -22.42 -25.11 -35.30
CA SER A 796 -21.17 -24.71 -34.66
C SER A 796 -20.19 -24.06 -35.63
N ASN A 797 -20.69 -23.32 -36.64
CA ASN A 797 -19.81 -22.59 -37.55
C ASN A 797 -18.98 -21.54 -36.80
N HIS A 798 -17.72 -21.88 -36.54
CA HIS A 798 -16.81 -21.06 -35.75
C HIS A 798 -16.58 -19.67 -36.35
N VAL A 799 -16.67 -19.50 -37.67
CA VAL A 799 -16.54 -18.17 -38.30
C VAL A 799 -17.71 -17.27 -37.89
N HIS A 800 -18.94 -17.79 -37.90
CA HIS A 800 -20.11 -17.03 -37.44
C HIS A 800 -20.02 -16.72 -35.94
N VAL A 801 -19.53 -17.66 -35.13
CA VAL A 801 -19.30 -17.44 -33.69
C VAL A 801 -18.24 -16.34 -33.48
N LEU A 802 -17.14 -16.36 -34.23
CA LEU A 802 -16.10 -15.34 -34.16
C LEU A 802 -16.62 -13.95 -34.54
N VAL A 803 -17.38 -13.84 -35.63
CA VAL A 803 -18.00 -12.58 -36.07
C VAL A 803 -18.96 -12.06 -34.98
N LYS A 804 -19.87 -12.92 -34.49
CA LYS A 804 -20.81 -12.57 -33.40
C LYS A 804 -20.08 -12.08 -32.15
N MET A 805 -19.07 -12.81 -31.70
CA MET A 805 -18.29 -12.46 -30.51
C MET A 805 -17.53 -11.14 -30.69
N ALA A 806 -16.90 -10.94 -31.85
CA ALA A 806 -16.14 -9.74 -32.16
C ALA A 806 -17.03 -8.50 -32.18
N SER A 807 -18.16 -8.56 -32.91
CA SER A 807 -19.14 -7.49 -33.00
C SER A 807 -19.76 -7.19 -31.63
N ALA A 808 -20.13 -8.21 -30.84
CA ALA A 808 -20.66 -7.99 -29.49
C ALA A 808 -19.65 -7.29 -28.55
N TRP A 809 -18.37 -7.68 -28.62
CA TRP A 809 -17.31 -6.99 -27.85
C TRP A 809 -17.10 -5.56 -28.32
N TYR A 810 -17.09 -5.32 -29.63
CA TYR A 810 -16.99 -3.98 -30.20
C TYR A 810 -18.16 -3.10 -29.75
N CYS A 811 -19.40 -3.62 -29.84
CA CYS A 811 -20.61 -2.96 -29.34
C CYS A 811 -20.50 -2.58 -27.86
N LYS A 812 -20.04 -3.51 -27.03
CA LYS A 812 -19.84 -3.25 -25.60
C LYS A 812 -18.83 -2.13 -25.36
N ILE A 813 -17.73 -2.08 -26.10
CA ILE A 813 -16.72 -1.01 -25.97
C ILE A 813 -17.32 0.33 -26.40
N ARG A 814 -18.02 0.35 -27.54
CA ARG A 814 -18.58 1.58 -28.12
C ARG A 814 -19.71 2.16 -27.28
N LEU A 815 -20.64 1.33 -26.80
CA LEU A 815 -21.72 1.76 -25.89
C LEU A 815 -21.15 2.30 -24.58
N ASN A 816 -20.15 1.66 -24.00
CA ASN A 816 -19.47 2.17 -22.80
C ASN A 816 -18.76 3.51 -23.06
N HIS A 817 -18.22 3.71 -24.26
CA HIS A 817 -17.61 4.98 -24.65
C HIS A 817 -18.66 6.10 -24.72
N ILE A 818 -19.77 5.87 -25.42
CA ILE A 818 -20.87 6.83 -25.57
C ILE A 818 -21.49 7.14 -24.21
N ALA A 819 -21.78 6.11 -23.39
CA ALA A 819 -22.32 6.31 -22.04
C ALA A 819 -21.38 7.15 -21.16
N ARG A 820 -20.05 6.97 -21.30
CA ARG A 820 -19.06 7.81 -20.60
C ARG A 820 -19.04 9.24 -21.12
N GLN A 821 -19.18 9.47 -22.43
CA GLN A 821 -19.27 10.82 -23.00
C GLN A 821 -20.53 11.53 -22.49
N GLU A 822 -21.69 10.88 -22.51
CA GLU A 822 -22.93 11.43 -21.95
C GLU A 822 -22.78 11.73 -20.45
N THR A 823 -22.16 10.82 -19.69
CA THR A 823 -21.87 11.06 -18.27
C THR A 823 -20.93 12.25 -18.07
N ASP A 824 -19.94 12.44 -18.94
CA ASP A 824 -18.99 13.55 -18.87
C ASP A 824 -19.70 14.88 -19.24
N ARG A 825 -20.58 14.91 -20.25
CA ARG A 825 -21.46 16.04 -20.61
C ARG A 825 -22.39 16.45 -19.46
N ILE A 826 -23.06 15.48 -18.82
CA ILE A 826 -23.92 15.75 -17.67
C ILE A 826 -23.12 16.36 -16.51
N LYS A 827 -21.87 15.92 -16.31
CA LYS A 827 -20.99 16.43 -15.23
C LYS A 827 -20.46 17.84 -15.47
N GLU A 828 -20.48 18.35 -16.70
CA GLU A 828 -20.14 19.75 -17.01
C GLU A 828 -21.13 20.71 -16.31
N GLY A 829 -22.37 20.26 -16.08
CA GLY A 829 -23.34 20.90 -15.19
C GLY A 829 -23.06 20.65 -13.70
N LYS A 830 -22.10 21.38 -13.12
CA LYS A 830 -21.89 21.54 -11.66
C LYS A 830 -21.90 20.24 -10.82
N THR A 831 -20.76 19.54 -10.76
CA THR A 831 -20.48 18.65 -9.61
C THR A 831 -20.07 19.47 -8.38
N VAL A 832 -21.02 20.24 -7.84
CA VAL A 832 -20.87 21.09 -6.65
C VAL A 832 -20.17 20.35 -5.52
N ARG A 833 -20.55 19.10 -5.25
CA ARG A 833 -19.94 18.26 -4.22
C ARG A 833 -18.45 18.02 -4.43
N LYS A 834 -17.98 17.70 -5.64
CA LYS A 834 -16.54 17.47 -5.89
C LYS A 834 -15.73 18.76 -5.79
N LYS A 835 -16.28 19.86 -6.29
CA LYS A 835 -15.66 21.18 -6.20
C LYS A 835 -15.57 21.62 -4.73
N LEU A 836 -16.65 21.51 -3.97
CA LEU A 836 -16.70 21.83 -2.55
C LEU A 836 -15.84 20.90 -1.69
N THR A 837 -15.82 19.58 -1.92
CA THR A 837 -14.94 18.67 -1.18
C THR A 837 -13.47 18.99 -1.42
N THR A 838 -13.09 19.35 -2.65
CA THR A 838 -11.72 19.79 -2.95
C THR A 838 -11.42 21.14 -2.30
N LEU A 839 -12.34 22.11 -2.36
CA LEU A 839 -12.22 23.39 -1.65
C LEU A 839 -12.09 23.17 -0.14
N ILE A 840 -12.89 22.32 0.50
CA ILE A 840 -12.83 22.04 1.94
C ILE A 840 -11.51 21.35 2.33
N HIS A 841 -10.96 20.50 1.47
CA HIS A 841 -9.68 19.84 1.73
C HIS A 841 -8.46 20.76 1.59
N PHE A 842 -8.58 21.88 0.86
CA PHE A 842 -7.42 22.68 0.44
C PHE A 842 -7.56 24.20 0.65
N HIS A 843 -8.75 24.76 0.86
CA HIS A 843 -8.96 26.13 1.35
C HIS A 843 -9.09 26.14 2.87
N GLY A 844 -8.02 25.69 3.52
CA GLY A 844 -7.59 26.31 4.77
C GLY A 844 -6.77 27.60 4.53
N ASP A 845 -6.58 27.97 3.25
CA ASP A 845 -5.97 29.21 2.75
C ASP A 845 -6.98 30.36 2.67
#